data_AF-A0A535A9N5-F1
#
_entry.id   AF-A0A535A9N5-F1
#
_cell.length_a   1.000
_cell.length_b   1.000
_cell.length_c   1.000
_cell.angle_alpha   90.00
_cell.angle_beta   90.00
_cell.angle_gamma   90.00
#
_symmetry.space_group_name_H-M   'P 1'
#
loop_
_entity.id
_entity.type
_entity.pdbx_description
1 polymer ?
#
loop_
_entity_poly.entity_id
_entity_poly.type
_entity_poly.pdbx_seq_one_letter_code
_entity_poly.pdbx_strand_id
1 'polypeptide(L)'
;MTIRTLKRSFALLLASLAPVVLSGGRTGAQVPPPAPTTLPPASLKTVPVPKPANLPDFVRDEAAAVALGKALFWDMQLSSDGIQSCGSCHFHGGADNRLKNQVNPGTIHAATTFQVAGPNATLTPANFPLHRLANPDDRLSAVLFDADDVVSSQSVTLRSFNDIIPGKAEENCTVTPDPIFNVGGVNVRRVQPRNTPTMINTVFTFRNFWDGRGNAIFNGVDGTGARNPNARVLQVQADGSVLPVAVSIFPASLASQAVPVLGSNFALACTGRTVNKVGKKMLSLTPLAKQWVSPTDSVLGLLAKSRTTPRAHGLTQSYVTMIQNAFQPKWWNSDKVVTFPAGVRTISAPTGAPLTTSQFTVMEQNFSLFFGLAIQEYESTLVSDDSPFDRFMDGTGTLTAQEQAGLNIFTAGGSACAECHASATFTAASTNNFGNGVDPIEQRPTAAGANAFHDGGFFNIGVRPTAEDIGVGGNNPAGQPISFARRDFLGLAIPELATVQNPLPVITAADVVAVDGAVKAPTLRNIELTGPYMHNGGMLTLDQVVEFYTRGGDFADANVDNLDAKINGVGALVGKPDQRANVVAFLKTLTDDRVRFESAPFDHPQLFVPNGHPGTAAAVTNDGTGQATDQLVEVPASGAAGSCVGVDGTPNFACPVCGDGHVNRATEQCDGADSALCPGACRPDCTCPAPVATVEADTFVDASLPAKNNGLSKVLEVDGSPVKQTLLRVRVSGVGARVVTAASLRMQVSTVTNSQSVSGGSIHRISSCAWNEGTVTFNTRPAIDGPALASPGAVLLGQPVEFDVTGAIPGDGVYCFAIDNLSTDGARYNSREAATGKPQLVLAVGDAASTMSTTTTTTPPAPTTTTTLPPTATPVGTVLADTYVQSDLASTNFGTKPQIFVDNGTATNPGTTGVQRSFLRVSVSGVGIKHMTGAHLKLQVASITNSGSVAGGSIHAITNCSWGETAVTWNTQPTIDGPALATLGAVTAGQIVDFDVTPAIPGDGTYCFAIDTTSTDSAIYTSREGTGQKPALTLTVAP
;
A
#
# COMPACT_ATOMS: atom_id res chain seq x y z
N MET A 1 -59.59 -1.35 36.33
CA MET A 1 -60.89 -1.64 36.98
C MET A 1 -61.07 -3.16 36.98
N THR A 2 -61.45 -3.76 38.11
CA THR A 2 -61.83 -5.19 38.28
C THR A 2 -60.75 -6.28 38.06
N ILE A 3 -60.91 -7.40 38.78
CA ILE A 3 -60.03 -8.59 38.85
C ILE A 3 -60.92 -9.85 38.80
N ARG A 4 -60.45 -10.98 38.22
CA ARG A 4 -60.78 -12.42 38.51
C ARG A 4 -60.23 -13.33 37.37
N THR A 5 -59.98 -14.65 37.49
CA THR A 5 -60.29 -15.64 38.55
C THR A 5 -59.29 -16.83 38.61
N LEU A 6 -58.91 -17.23 39.84
CA LEU A 6 -58.71 -18.59 40.40
C LEU A 6 -58.40 -19.85 39.53
N LYS A 7 -57.47 -20.69 40.05
CA LYS A 7 -57.81 -21.93 40.80
C LYS A 7 -56.67 -22.42 41.75
N ARG A 8 -57.03 -23.24 42.76
CA ARG A 8 -56.19 -23.93 43.78
C ARG A 8 -56.46 -25.46 43.68
N SER A 9 -55.93 -26.44 44.44
CA SER A 9 -55.21 -26.58 45.74
C SER A 9 -54.11 -27.68 45.59
N PHE A 10 -53.38 -28.29 46.56
CA PHE A 10 -53.45 -28.61 48.01
C PHE A 10 -52.02 -28.46 48.64
N ALA A 11 -51.82 -28.08 49.91
CA ALA A 11 -51.84 -28.84 51.20
C ALA A 11 -50.61 -29.79 51.42
N LEU A 12 -50.02 -29.95 52.64
CA LEU A 12 -50.36 -29.48 54.00
C LEU A 12 -49.12 -29.43 54.94
N LEU A 13 -49.26 -28.84 56.15
CA LEU A 13 -48.28 -28.66 57.27
C LEU A 13 -47.09 -27.70 56.99
N LEU A 14 -46.72 -26.67 57.79
CA LEU A 14 -46.73 -26.37 59.26
C LEU A 14 -45.62 -27.08 60.05
N ALA A 15 -44.69 -26.40 60.75
CA ALA A 15 -44.43 -24.95 60.93
C ALA A 15 -42.93 -24.74 61.34
N SER A 16 -42.37 -23.59 61.76
CA SER A 16 -42.87 -22.28 62.25
C SER A 16 -41.76 -21.19 62.23
N LEU A 17 -42.06 -20.02 62.82
CA LEU A 17 -41.17 -18.90 63.26
C LEU A 17 -40.57 -17.91 62.23
N ALA A 18 -40.81 -16.62 62.53
CA ALA A 18 -40.27 -15.36 61.98
C ALA A 18 -40.56 -14.98 60.49
N PRO A 19 -40.99 -13.73 60.20
CA PRO A 19 -41.32 -13.30 58.84
C PRO A 19 -40.11 -12.68 58.10
N VAL A 20 -39.67 -13.35 57.02
CA VAL A 20 -38.79 -12.75 56.01
C VAL A 20 -39.64 -12.01 54.98
N VAL A 21 -39.31 -10.74 54.69
CA VAL A 21 -39.92 -10.00 53.57
C VAL A 21 -39.31 -10.54 52.26
N LEU A 22 -40.05 -11.41 51.58
CA LEU A 22 -39.71 -11.92 50.26
C LEU A 22 -39.84 -10.81 49.21
N SER A 23 -38.75 -10.07 48.99
CA SER A 23 -38.53 -9.42 47.70
C SER A 23 -38.51 -10.49 46.62
N GLY A 24 -39.32 -10.31 45.58
CA GLY A 24 -39.41 -11.23 44.45
C GLY A 24 -38.17 -11.13 43.56
N GLY A 25 -37.05 -11.66 44.03
CA GLY A 25 -35.78 -11.71 43.30
C GLY A 25 -35.94 -12.48 42.00
N ARG A 26 -36.19 -11.77 40.90
CA ARG A 26 -35.97 -12.31 39.56
C ARG A 26 -34.47 -12.52 39.42
N THR A 27 -34.02 -13.75 39.57
CA THR A 27 -32.73 -14.19 39.06
C THR A 27 -32.79 -14.12 37.53
N GLY A 28 -32.61 -12.93 36.97
CA GLY A 28 -32.17 -12.79 35.59
C GLY A 28 -30.83 -13.49 35.51
N ALA A 29 -30.80 -14.67 34.89
CA ALA A 29 -29.54 -15.33 34.59
C ALA A 29 -28.76 -14.36 33.71
N GLN A 30 -27.63 -13.87 34.22
CA GLN A 30 -26.74 -13.01 33.49
C GLN A 30 -26.15 -13.86 32.36
N VAL A 31 -26.77 -13.79 31.19
CA VAL A 31 -26.30 -14.47 29.98
C VAL A 31 -24.88 -13.96 29.75
N PRO A 32 -23.86 -14.84 29.71
CA PRO A 32 -22.51 -14.40 29.38
C PRO A 32 -22.56 -13.64 28.05
N PRO A 33 -21.95 -12.45 27.94
CA PRO A 33 -21.89 -11.78 26.64
C PRO A 33 -21.29 -12.75 25.63
N PRO A 34 -21.83 -12.81 24.39
CA PRO A 34 -21.25 -13.66 23.36
C PRO A 34 -19.77 -13.28 23.21
N ALA A 35 -18.89 -14.28 23.18
CA ALA A 35 -17.48 -14.02 22.95
C ALA A 35 -17.32 -13.22 21.65
N PRO A 36 -16.52 -12.13 21.63
CA PRO A 36 -16.39 -11.28 20.45
C PRO A 36 -15.93 -12.16 19.28
N THR A 37 -16.75 -12.23 18.23
CA THR A 37 -16.46 -13.04 17.06
C THR A 37 -15.32 -12.40 16.30
N THR A 38 -14.11 -12.96 16.44
CA THR A 38 -12.91 -12.53 15.73
C THR A 38 -13.12 -12.66 14.22
N LEU A 39 -13.55 -11.58 13.57
CA LEU A 39 -13.66 -11.51 12.12
C LEU A 39 -12.26 -11.71 11.53
N PRO A 40 -12.00 -12.82 10.80
CA PRO A 40 -10.66 -13.12 10.32
C PRO A 40 -10.21 -12.07 9.30
N PRO A 41 -8.90 -11.78 9.23
CA PRO A 41 -8.32 -11.01 8.12
C PRO A 41 -8.71 -11.59 6.76
N ALA A 42 -9.06 -10.72 5.80
CA ALA A 42 -9.49 -11.10 4.46
C ALA A 42 -9.19 -10.00 3.43
N SER A 43 -9.36 -10.32 2.14
CA SER A 43 -9.20 -9.39 1.01
C SER A 43 -10.20 -8.23 1.08
N LEU A 44 -9.74 -6.99 0.93
CA LEU A 44 -10.61 -5.79 0.99
C LEU A 44 -11.57 -5.69 -0.19
N LYS A 45 -11.27 -6.36 -1.33
CA LYS A 45 -12.17 -6.49 -2.48
C LYS A 45 -13.54 -7.11 -2.13
N THR A 46 -13.62 -7.81 -1.00
CA THR A 46 -14.88 -8.38 -0.48
C THR A 46 -15.77 -7.37 0.26
N VAL A 47 -15.26 -6.16 0.54
CA VAL A 47 -15.91 -5.17 1.41
C VAL A 47 -16.53 -4.04 0.58
N PRO A 48 -17.85 -3.84 0.59
CA PRO A 48 -18.48 -2.75 -0.14
C PRO A 48 -18.16 -1.40 0.50
N VAL A 49 -17.85 -0.39 -0.33
CA VAL A 49 -17.64 0.99 0.11
C VAL A 49 -18.93 1.57 0.70
N PRO A 50 -18.96 2.02 1.97
CA PRO A 50 -20.16 2.61 2.57
C PRO A 50 -20.57 3.91 1.88
N LYS A 51 -21.86 4.07 1.57
CA LYS A 51 -22.38 5.21 0.79
C LYS A 51 -23.74 5.69 1.32
N PRO A 52 -24.04 7.00 1.36
CA PRO A 52 -25.32 7.48 1.85
C PRO A 52 -26.49 7.08 0.95
N ALA A 53 -27.51 6.43 1.52
CA ALA A 53 -28.70 6.02 0.78
C ALA A 53 -29.49 7.21 0.18
N ASN A 54 -29.37 8.40 0.78
CA ASN A 54 -29.96 9.64 0.30
C ASN A 54 -28.96 10.56 -0.43
N LEU A 55 -27.78 10.07 -0.84
CA LEU A 55 -26.81 10.88 -1.60
C LEU A 55 -27.42 11.55 -2.86
N PRO A 56 -28.31 10.91 -3.65
CA PRO A 56 -28.93 11.52 -4.83
C PRO A 56 -29.80 12.77 -4.56
N ASP A 57 -30.21 13.01 -3.31
CA ASP A 57 -30.86 14.26 -2.92
C ASP A 57 -29.90 15.46 -2.92
N PHE A 58 -28.60 15.22 -2.90
CA PHE A 58 -27.55 16.22 -2.80
C PHE A 58 -26.67 16.24 -4.05
N VAL A 59 -26.05 15.12 -4.37
CA VAL A 59 -25.22 14.93 -5.56
C VAL A 59 -26.13 14.54 -6.74
N ARG A 60 -25.87 15.10 -7.92
CA ARG A 60 -26.52 14.75 -9.19
C ARG A 60 -25.60 13.99 -10.14
N ASP A 61 -24.29 14.16 -9.97
CA ASP A 61 -23.22 13.57 -10.77
C ASP A 61 -22.04 13.30 -9.81
N GLU A 62 -21.80 12.02 -9.54
CA GLU A 62 -20.80 11.57 -8.58
C GLU A 62 -19.38 11.72 -9.12
N ALA A 63 -19.17 11.55 -10.44
CA ALA A 63 -17.86 11.78 -11.05
C ALA A 63 -17.47 13.26 -11.00
N ALA A 64 -18.44 14.18 -11.19
CA ALA A 64 -18.23 15.60 -10.97
C ALA A 64 -17.99 15.95 -9.48
N ALA A 65 -18.63 15.23 -8.55
CA ALA A 65 -18.39 15.39 -7.11
C ALA A 65 -16.98 14.92 -6.69
N VAL A 66 -16.51 13.76 -7.18
CA VAL A 66 -15.15 13.26 -7.01
C VAL A 66 -14.12 14.23 -7.59
N ALA A 67 -14.36 14.76 -8.79
CA ALA A 67 -13.47 15.75 -9.41
C ALA A 67 -13.42 17.07 -8.61
N LEU A 68 -14.55 17.54 -8.09
CA LEU A 68 -14.58 18.68 -7.17
C LEU A 68 -13.88 18.37 -5.85
N GLY A 69 -14.01 17.15 -5.33
CA GLY A 69 -13.37 16.68 -4.11
C GLY A 69 -11.85 16.69 -4.22
N LYS A 70 -11.30 16.01 -5.24
CA LYS A 70 -9.86 16.01 -5.53
C LYS A 70 -9.35 17.44 -5.77
N ALA A 71 -10.10 18.26 -6.51
CA ALA A 71 -9.74 19.66 -6.73
C ALA A 71 -9.79 20.53 -5.45
N LEU A 72 -10.58 20.20 -4.44
CA LEU A 72 -10.63 20.93 -3.16
C LEU A 72 -9.60 20.40 -2.14
N PHE A 73 -9.38 19.08 -2.10
CA PHE A 73 -8.44 18.43 -1.18
C PHE A 73 -7.00 18.89 -1.42
N TRP A 74 -6.61 19.00 -2.69
CA TRP A 74 -5.23 19.32 -3.05
C TRP A 74 -4.95 20.83 -3.20
N ASP A 75 -5.95 21.72 -3.33
CA ASP A 75 -5.72 23.14 -3.62
C ASP A 75 -5.12 23.91 -2.42
N MET A 76 -3.87 24.36 -2.59
CA MET A 76 -3.11 25.15 -1.62
C MET A 76 -3.80 26.48 -1.25
N GLN A 77 -4.69 26.99 -2.09
CA GLN A 77 -5.44 28.23 -1.86
C GLN A 77 -6.53 28.08 -0.78
N LEU A 78 -6.81 26.85 -0.30
CA LEU A 78 -7.84 26.58 0.71
C LEU A 78 -7.51 27.14 2.10
N SER A 79 -6.23 27.21 2.45
CA SER A 79 -5.72 27.79 3.70
C SER A 79 -5.73 29.32 3.71
N SER A 80 -5.68 29.92 4.90
CA SER A 80 -5.64 31.39 5.02
C SER A 80 -4.32 32.02 4.60
N ASP A 81 -3.19 31.31 4.64
CA ASP A 81 -1.93 31.73 3.99
C ASP A 81 -1.92 31.42 2.49
N GLY A 82 -2.82 30.55 2.02
CA GLY A 82 -2.86 30.06 0.65
C GLY A 82 -1.67 29.18 0.30
N ILE A 83 -1.01 28.57 1.29
CA ILE A 83 0.14 27.67 1.12
C ILE A 83 -0.27 26.22 1.42
N GLN A 84 -1.09 26.01 2.46
CA GLN A 84 -1.53 24.68 2.90
C GLN A 84 -2.83 24.21 2.20
N SER A 85 -2.90 22.92 1.87
CA SER A 85 -4.12 22.19 1.49
C SER A 85 -4.37 21.01 2.44
N CYS A 86 -5.37 20.15 2.19
CA CYS A 86 -5.51 18.89 2.92
C CYS A 86 -4.32 17.97 2.57
N GLY A 87 -3.97 17.88 1.28
CA GLY A 87 -2.80 17.13 0.80
C GLY A 87 -1.50 17.54 1.48
N SER A 88 -1.31 18.80 1.88
CA SER A 88 -0.10 19.26 2.58
C SER A 88 0.19 18.62 3.95
N CYS A 89 -0.72 17.79 4.47
CA CYS A 89 -0.54 16.97 5.66
C CYS A 89 -0.87 15.47 5.42
N HIS A 90 -1.18 15.10 4.18
CA HIS A 90 -1.70 13.78 3.79
C HIS A 90 -1.06 13.27 2.48
N PHE A 91 0.13 13.77 2.12
CA PHE A 91 0.76 13.53 0.82
C PHE A 91 1.52 12.19 0.76
N HIS A 92 2.07 11.69 1.87
CA HIS A 92 2.88 10.46 1.87
C HIS A 92 2.05 9.28 2.41
N GLY A 93 1.59 8.39 1.53
CA GLY A 93 0.72 7.26 1.93
C GLY A 93 -0.59 7.70 2.60
N GLY A 94 -1.06 8.92 2.30
CA GLY A 94 -2.20 9.56 2.97
C GLY A 94 -1.86 10.24 4.31
N ALA A 95 -0.61 10.28 4.74
CA ALA A 95 -0.12 10.82 6.02
C ALA A 95 1.02 11.85 5.83
N ASP A 96 1.71 12.20 6.91
CA ASP A 96 2.85 13.14 6.93
C ASP A 96 4.10 12.49 7.50
N ASN A 97 5.17 12.42 6.70
CA ASN A 97 6.46 11.84 7.06
C ASN A 97 7.57 12.89 7.31
N ARG A 98 7.22 14.18 7.35
CA ARG A 98 8.19 15.25 7.65
C ARG A 98 8.82 15.03 9.03
N LEU A 99 10.05 15.53 9.20
CA LEU A 99 10.78 15.50 10.49
C LEU A 99 11.15 16.89 11.02
N LYS A 100 10.97 17.96 10.25
CA LYS A 100 11.32 19.33 10.64
C LYS A 100 10.10 20.16 11.02
N ASN A 101 10.19 20.83 12.17
CA ASN A 101 9.11 21.58 12.82
C ASN A 101 7.86 20.73 13.09
N GLN A 102 8.01 19.54 13.67
CA GLN A 102 6.92 18.55 13.82
C GLN A 102 6.48 18.32 15.28
N VAL A 103 6.93 19.12 16.24
CA VAL A 103 6.64 18.90 17.67
C VAL A 103 5.51 19.82 18.14
N ASN A 104 4.54 19.28 18.88
CA ASN A 104 3.56 20.01 19.67
C ASN A 104 3.75 19.65 21.16
N PRO A 105 3.87 20.62 22.08
CA PRO A 105 4.25 20.35 23.47
C PRO A 105 3.03 20.05 24.35
N GLY A 106 2.28 19.00 24.03
CA GLY A 106 1.13 18.57 24.84
C GLY A 106 -0.03 19.58 24.91
N THR A 107 -0.29 20.37 23.87
CA THR A 107 -1.30 21.45 23.93
C THR A 107 -2.75 20.96 24.12
N ILE A 108 -3.02 19.64 23.98
CA ILE A 108 -4.32 19.03 24.26
C ILE A 108 -4.66 19.01 25.76
N HIS A 109 -3.68 18.77 26.64
CA HIS A 109 -3.77 18.94 28.10
C HIS A 109 -3.20 20.29 28.57
N ALA A 110 -3.16 21.27 27.66
CA ALA A 110 -2.68 22.64 27.90
C ALA A 110 -1.22 22.77 28.38
N ALA A 111 -0.37 21.79 28.08
CA ALA A 111 1.07 21.95 28.21
C ALA A 111 1.62 22.94 27.15
N THR A 112 2.80 23.50 27.44
CA THR A 112 3.36 24.66 26.73
C THR A 112 4.88 24.61 26.56
N THR A 113 5.54 23.58 27.13
CA THR A 113 7.01 23.46 27.19
C THR A 113 7.43 22.22 26.42
N PHE A 114 8.20 22.41 25.36
CA PHE A 114 8.73 21.34 24.51
C PHE A 114 9.78 20.52 25.26
N GLN A 115 9.66 19.20 25.22
CA GLN A 115 10.51 18.26 25.98
C GLN A 115 11.47 17.47 25.08
N VAL A 116 11.05 17.14 23.85
CA VAL A 116 11.79 16.35 22.86
C VAL A 116 12.69 17.24 22.02
N ALA A 117 12.12 18.33 21.48
CA ALA A 117 12.84 19.36 20.73
C ALA A 117 11.98 20.62 20.57
N GLY A 118 12.62 21.80 20.60
CA GLY A 118 11.93 23.08 20.43
C GLY A 118 11.35 23.31 19.02
N PRO A 119 10.56 24.39 18.82
CA PRO A 119 10.00 24.75 17.52
C PRO A 119 11.07 24.85 16.44
N ASN A 120 10.75 24.49 15.19
CA ASN A 120 11.69 24.40 14.06
C ASN A 120 12.90 23.45 14.23
N ALA A 121 12.94 22.59 15.25
CA ALA A 121 13.90 21.50 15.30
C ALA A 121 13.70 20.51 14.13
N THR A 122 14.76 19.75 13.80
CA THR A 122 14.69 18.57 12.93
C THR A 122 14.87 17.34 13.80
N LEU A 123 13.88 16.45 13.80
CA LEU A 123 13.89 15.21 14.56
C LEU A 123 14.81 14.17 13.91
N THR A 124 15.36 13.29 14.74
CA THR A 124 16.27 12.20 14.36
C THR A 124 15.83 10.90 15.04
N PRO A 125 16.31 9.72 14.62
CA PRO A 125 16.00 8.47 15.31
C PRO A 125 16.34 8.48 16.81
N ALA A 126 17.34 9.26 17.25
CA ALA A 126 17.71 9.40 18.66
C ALA A 126 16.69 10.16 19.52
N ASN A 127 15.70 10.83 18.91
CA ASN A 127 14.56 11.44 19.61
C ASN A 127 13.47 10.42 19.96
N PHE A 128 13.50 9.20 19.39
CA PHE A 128 12.45 8.20 19.52
C PHE A 128 12.92 6.93 20.27
N PRO A 129 11.98 6.13 20.83
CA PRO A 129 10.59 6.52 21.13
C PRO A 129 10.53 7.65 22.16
N LEU A 130 9.36 8.30 22.31
CA LEU A 130 9.19 9.40 23.27
C LEU A 130 9.11 8.92 24.72
N HIS A 131 8.74 7.65 24.94
CA HIS A 131 8.88 6.94 26.20
C HIS A 131 9.98 5.87 26.04
N ARG A 132 11.08 5.95 26.81
CA ARG A 132 12.21 5.02 26.74
C ARG A 132 12.46 4.34 28.08
N LEU A 133 12.53 3.01 28.02
CA LEU A 133 12.78 2.12 29.15
C LEU A 133 14.21 1.56 29.11
N ALA A 134 14.78 1.24 30.28
CA ALA A 134 16.10 0.64 30.41
C ALA A 134 16.14 -0.82 29.92
N ASN A 135 15.02 -1.54 30.02
CA ASN A 135 14.75 -2.78 29.30
C ASN A 135 13.48 -2.58 28.45
N PRO A 136 13.59 -2.46 27.11
CA PRO A 136 12.43 -2.18 26.26
C PRO A 136 11.34 -3.27 26.26
N ASP A 137 11.65 -4.52 26.63
CA ASP A 137 10.65 -5.59 26.79
C ASP A 137 9.97 -5.60 28.19
N ASP A 138 10.32 -4.68 29.11
CA ASP A 138 9.81 -4.64 30.49
C ASP A 138 9.36 -3.22 30.91
N ARG A 139 8.04 -3.02 31.00
CA ARG A 139 7.41 -1.76 31.42
C ARG A 139 7.68 -1.35 32.87
N LEU A 140 8.18 -2.25 33.71
CA LEU A 140 8.54 -1.97 35.11
C LEU A 140 10.03 -1.61 35.26
N SER A 141 10.80 -1.62 34.16
CA SER A 141 12.20 -1.19 34.17
C SER A 141 12.33 0.33 34.25
N ALA A 142 13.53 0.82 34.56
CA ALA A 142 13.75 2.25 34.80
C ALA A 142 13.50 3.10 33.53
N VAL A 143 12.64 4.11 33.64
CA VAL A 143 12.43 5.10 32.57
C VAL A 143 13.70 5.94 32.38
N LEU A 144 14.25 5.91 31.17
CA LEU A 144 15.44 6.67 30.76
C LEU A 144 15.08 8.06 30.20
N PHE A 145 13.89 8.18 29.61
CA PHE A 145 13.35 9.42 29.04
C PHE A 145 11.84 9.28 28.91
N ASP A 146 11.10 10.35 29.17
CA ASP A 146 9.67 10.46 28.90
C ASP A 146 9.35 11.84 28.32
N ALA A 147 8.34 11.92 27.47
CA ALA A 147 7.78 13.18 27.00
C ALA A 147 6.28 13.08 26.67
N ASP A 148 5.53 14.12 27.03
CA ASP A 148 4.13 14.35 26.65
C ASP A 148 3.97 15.14 25.33
N ASP A 149 5.10 15.51 24.71
CA ASP A 149 5.19 16.03 23.34
C ASP A 149 4.51 15.08 22.32
N VAL A 150 3.97 15.67 21.27
CA VAL A 150 3.34 15.00 20.12
C VAL A 150 4.12 15.30 18.85
N VAL A 151 4.41 14.26 18.05
CA VAL A 151 4.98 14.41 16.71
C VAL A 151 3.87 14.36 15.64
N SER A 152 3.69 15.47 14.93
CA SER A 152 2.62 15.64 13.94
C SER A 152 2.88 16.77 12.95
N SER A 153 1.95 16.91 11.99
CA SER A 153 1.99 17.89 10.92
C SER A 153 2.03 19.34 11.41
N GLN A 154 2.96 20.11 10.85
CA GLN A 154 2.91 21.57 10.86
C GLN A 154 1.88 22.11 9.86
N SER A 155 1.25 23.24 10.20
CA SER A 155 0.35 23.94 9.27
C SER A 155 0.42 25.46 9.43
N VAL A 156 -0.69 26.19 9.58
CA VAL A 156 -0.67 27.68 9.60
C VAL A 156 0.06 28.30 10.80
N THR A 157 0.56 29.52 10.63
CA THR A 157 1.05 30.40 11.72
C THR A 157 -0.12 31.00 12.52
N LEU A 158 0.12 31.44 13.77
CA LEU A 158 -0.94 32.09 14.54
C LEU A 158 -1.24 33.50 14.01
N ARG A 159 -2.45 33.66 13.46
CA ARG A 159 -3.00 34.93 13.00
C ARG A 159 -4.49 35.01 13.36
N SER A 160 -5.01 36.23 13.44
CA SER A 160 -6.44 36.53 13.59
C SER A 160 -7.07 36.93 12.26
N PHE A 161 -8.22 36.36 11.92
CA PHE A 161 -8.91 36.59 10.66
C PHE A 161 -9.61 37.95 10.65
N ASN A 162 -9.32 38.80 9.65
CA ASN A 162 -10.02 40.08 9.46
C ASN A 162 -11.11 39.92 8.39
N ASP A 163 -10.73 39.53 7.16
CA ASP A 163 -11.64 39.18 6.06
C ASP A 163 -10.90 38.40 4.95
N ILE A 164 -11.62 37.92 3.94
CA ILE A 164 -11.03 37.46 2.68
C ILE A 164 -10.53 38.63 1.84
N ILE A 165 -9.62 38.36 0.90
CA ILE A 165 -9.26 39.28 -0.17
C ILE A 165 -9.81 38.68 -1.49
N PRO A 166 -10.83 39.29 -2.13
CA PRO A 166 -11.44 38.73 -3.34
C PRO A 166 -10.42 38.46 -4.45
N GLY A 167 -10.48 37.27 -5.06
CA GLY A 167 -9.54 36.86 -6.11
C GLY A 167 -8.10 36.63 -5.64
N LYS A 168 -7.85 36.42 -4.34
CA LYS A 168 -6.54 36.07 -3.78
C LYS A 168 -6.57 34.78 -2.96
N ALA A 169 -5.45 34.07 -2.98
CA ALA A 169 -5.23 32.83 -2.23
C ALA A 169 -4.93 33.08 -0.74
N GLU A 170 -4.26 34.20 -0.40
CA GLU A 170 -4.09 34.62 0.99
C GLU A 170 -5.28 35.50 1.44
N GLU A 171 -5.62 35.38 2.72
CA GLU A 171 -6.67 36.14 3.40
C GLU A 171 -6.09 37.31 4.21
N ASN A 172 -6.89 38.34 4.46
CA ASN A 172 -6.49 39.44 5.31
C ASN A 172 -6.52 38.97 6.77
N CYS A 173 -5.34 38.70 7.33
CA CYS A 173 -5.17 38.31 8.72
C CYS A 173 -4.14 39.17 9.44
N THR A 174 -4.42 39.51 10.70
CA THR A 174 -3.49 40.21 11.60
C THR A 174 -2.57 39.19 12.28
N VAL A 175 -1.25 39.38 12.23
CA VAL A 175 -0.29 38.52 12.96
C VAL A 175 -0.54 38.65 14.47
N THR A 176 -0.56 37.52 15.17
CA THR A 176 -0.80 37.46 16.62
C THR A 176 0.35 36.67 17.25
N PRO A 177 1.18 37.24 18.15
CA PRO A 177 2.31 36.51 18.74
C PRO A 177 1.87 35.19 19.36
N ASP A 178 2.48 34.07 18.93
CA ASP A 178 2.20 32.76 19.50
C ASP A 178 3.11 32.50 20.71
N PRO A 179 2.56 32.32 21.93
CA PRO A 179 3.37 32.12 23.12
C PRO A 179 4.09 30.76 23.16
N ILE A 180 3.74 29.83 22.27
CA ILE A 180 4.26 28.46 22.21
C ILE A 180 5.06 28.26 20.92
N PHE A 181 4.45 28.52 19.76
CA PHE A 181 5.03 28.28 18.43
C PHE A 181 5.79 29.50 17.92
N ASN A 182 6.85 29.89 18.63
CA ASN A 182 7.79 30.93 18.19
C ASN A 182 9.25 30.55 18.42
N VAL A 183 10.16 31.15 17.65
CA VAL A 183 11.61 31.11 17.91
C VAL A 183 12.09 32.55 18.04
N GLY A 184 12.56 32.94 19.24
CA GLY A 184 13.02 34.30 19.51
C GLY A 184 11.94 35.38 19.36
N GLY A 185 10.66 35.05 19.59
CA GLY A 185 9.53 35.96 19.37
C GLY A 185 9.05 36.06 17.92
N VAL A 186 9.60 35.25 17.00
CA VAL A 186 9.14 35.13 15.60
C VAL A 186 8.23 33.91 15.49
N ASN A 187 6.99 34.08 15.06
CA ASN A 187 6.01 32.99 14.93
C ASN A 187 6.48 31.95 13.90
N VAL A 188 6.50 30.68 14.27
CA VAL A 188 6.69 29.56 13.33
C VAL A 188 5.34 28.89 13.04
N ARG A 189 5.33 27.94 12.09
CA ARG A 189 4.14 27.12 11.79
C ARG A 189 3.75 26.27 12.99
N ARG A 190 2.46 26.31 13.34
CA ARG A 190 1.89 25.58 14.49
C ARG A 190 1.73 24.11 14.13
N VAL A 191 1.92 23.23 15.10
CA VAL A 191 1.84 21.77 14.92
C VAL A 191 0.55 21.21 15.51
N GLN A 192 -0.05 20.20 14.86
CA GLN A 192 -1.28 19.56 15.35
C GLN A 192 -1.10 18.87 16.72
N PRO A 193 -2.14 18.87 17.59
CA PRO A 193 -2.07 18.27 18.94
C PRO A 193 -2.25 16.74 18.98
N ARG A 194 -2.36 16.08 17.82
CA ARG A 194 -2.28 14.62 17.63
C ARG A 194 -1.61 14.34 16.30
N ASN A 195 -0.92 13.22 16.16
CA ASN A 195 -0.35 12.71 14.92
C ASN A 195 -1.40 12.64 13.79
N THR A 196 -0.98 12.92 12.55
CA THR A 196 -1.87 12.93 11.38
C THR A 196 -1.96 11.52 10.78
N PRO A 197 -3.10 10.82 10.93
CA PRO A 197 -3.25 9.45 10.42
C PRO A 197 -3.43 9.45 8.90
N THR A 198 -3.25 8.28 8.27
CA THR A 198 -3.62 8.11 6.86
C THR A 198 -5.11 8.36 6.63
N MET A 199 -5.44 9.02 5.51
CA MET A 199 -6.80 9.13 4.99
C MET A 199 -7.22 7.97 4.06
N ILE A 200 -6.30 7.06 3.70
CA ILE A 200 -6.59 5.89 2.85
C ILE A 200 -7.48 4.90 3.62
N ASN A 201 -8.46 4.29 2.93
CA ASN A 201 -9.47 3.40 3.50
C ASN A 201 -10.36 4.03 4.60
N THR A 202 -10.28 5.34 4.88
CA THR A 202 -11.07 5.96 5.96
C THR A 202 -12.57 6.03 5.68
N VAL A 203 -13.01 5.81 4.43
CA VAL A 203 -14.42 5.61 4.07
C VAL A 203 -15.08 4.44 4.80
N PHE A 204 -14.30 3.40 5.15
CA PHE A 204 -14.81 2.30 5.96
C PHE A 204 -14.98 2.67 7.43
N THR A 205 -14.40 3.78 7.92
CA THR A 205 -14.48 4.19 9.34
C THR A 205 -15.81 4.86 9.68
N PHE A 206 -16.48 4.37 10.74
CA PHE A 206 -17.79 4.88 11.17
C PHE A 206 -17.76 6.28 11.81
N ARG A 207 -16.69 6.61 12.55
CA ARG A 207 -16.44 7.94 13.14
C ARG A 207 -14.98 8.32 12.96
N ASN A 208 -14.72 9.50 12.37
CA ASN A 208 -13.36 9.91 12.02
C ASN A 208 -12.72 10.85 13.07
N PHE A 209 -11.41 11.08 12.90
CA PHE A 209 -10.44 11.47 13.93
C PHE A 209 -10.15 10.38 14.98
N TRP A 210 -9.02 10.49 15.69
CA TRP A 210 -8.59 9.59 16.78
C TRP A 210 -9.60 9.49 17.94
N ASP A 211 -10.35 10.55 18.21
CA ASP A 211 -11.39 10.62 19.25
C ASP A 211 -12.81 10.42 18.69
N GLY A 212 -12.97 10.11 17.40
CA GLY A 212 -14.28 9.84 16.81
C GLY A 212 -15.21 11.06 16.74
N ARG A 213 -14.71 12.28 16.94
CA ARG A 213 -15.54 13.50 16.89
C ARG A 213 -16.11 13.82 15.50
N GLY A 214 -15.58 13.22 14.44
CA GLY A 214 -16.11 13.30 13.08
C GLY A 214 -17.33 12.40 12.94
N ASN A 215 -18.52 12.98 13.10
CA ASN A 215 -19.78 12.26 13.29
C ASN A 215 -20.19 11.40 12.08
N ALA A 216 -20.67 10.17 12.34
CA ALA A 216 -21.21 9.26 11.33
C ALA A 216 -22.37 9.85 10.50
N ILE A 217 -23.12 10.80 11.08
CA ILE A 217 -24.13 11.62 10.40
C ILE A 217 -23.51 12.98 10.08
N PHE A 218 -23.58 13.43 8.83
CA PHE A 218 -23.26 14.80 8.44
C PHE A 218 -24.53 15.66 8.36
N ASN A 219 -24.45 16.90 8.85
CA ASN A 219 -25.58 17.84 8.94
C ASN A 219 -25.55 18.99 7.91
N GLY A 220 -24.59 18.95 6.96
CA GLY A 220 -24.43 19.97 5.91
C GLY A 220 -23.76 21.26 6.34
N VAL A 221 -23.46 21.45 7.63
CA VAL A 221 -22.94 22.72 8.21
C VAL A 221 -21.64 22.50 8.99
N ASP A 222 -21.56 21.43 9.78
CA ASP A 222 -20.42 21.12 10.65
C ASP A 222 -20.29 19.59 10.90
N GLY A 223 -19.21 19.21 11.58
CA GLY A 223 -18.87 17.81 11.87
C GLY A 223 -19.58 17.16 13.05
N THR A 224 -20.51 17.83 13.72
CA THR A 224 -21.19 17.31 14.93
C THR A 224 -22.45 16.50 14.63
N GLY A 225 -22.88 16.44 13.37
CA GLY A 225 -24.06 15.69 12.94
C GLY A 225 -25.34 16.16 13.62
N ALA A 226 -26.21 15.22 13.99
CA ALA A 226 -27.48 15.51 14.65
C ALA A 226 -27.33 16.16 16.06
N ARG A 227 -26.11 16.26 16.60
CA ARG A 227 -25.85 16.86 17.92
C ARG A 227 -25.94 18.39 17.91
N ASN A 228 -25.83 19.05 16.74
CA ASN A 228 -26.18 20.46 16.56
C ASN A 228 -27.62 20.60 16.03
N PRO A 229 -28.63 20.86 16.89
CA PRO A 229 -30.02 21.02 16.47
C PRO A 229 -30.26 22.29 15.63
N ASN A 230 -29.29 23.19 15.53
CA ASN A 230 -29.36 24.46 14.80
C ASN A 230 -28.71 24.41 13.40
N ALA A 231 -28.06 23.30 13.03
CA ALA A 231 -27.49 23.12 11.68
C ALA A 231 -28.58 23.21 10.61
N ARG A 232 -28.52 24.24 9.76
CA ARG A 232 -29.49 24.48 8.67
C ARG A 232 -28.80 24.97 7.41
N VAL A 233 -28.77 24.14 6.38
CA VAL A 233 -28.44 24.54 5.00
C VAL A 233 -29.64 25.27 4.37
N LEU A 234 -29.42 25.97 3.26
CA LEU A 234 -30.46 26.68 2.52
C LEU A 234 -30.96 25.84 1.34
N GLN A 235 -32.28 25.67 1.21
CA GLN A 235 -32.90 24.95 0.10
C GLN A 235 -33.78 25.89 -0.72
N VAL A 236 -33.50 25.96 -2.02
CA VAL A 236 -34.34 26.64 -3.02
C VAL A 236 -35.59 25.79 -3.25
N GLN A 237 -36.75 26.41 -3.07
CA GLN A 237 -38.06 25.81 -3.25
C GLN A 237 -38.56 25.96 -4.69
N ALA A 238 -39.62 25.21 -5.06
CA ALA A 238 -40.18 25.23 -6.41
C ALA A 238 -40.79 26.59 -6.83
N ASP A 239 -41.10 27.47 -5.88
CA ASP A 239 -41.56 28.85 -6.10
C ASP A 239 -40.42 29.88 -6.18
N GLY A 240 -39.16 29.45 -6.07
CA GLY A 240 -37.98 30.32 -6.02
C GLY A 240 -37.73 30.99 -4.66
N SER A 241 -38.51 30.67 -3.63
CA SER A 241 -38.16 31.02 -2.25
C SER A 241 -36.98 30.19 -1.74
N VAL A 242 -36.33 30.62 -0.67
CA VAL A 242 -35.17 29.94 -0.08
C VAL A 242 -35.41 29.75 1.41
N LEU A 243 -35.49 28.49 1.84
CA LEU A 243 -35.82 28.13 3.22
C LEU A 243 -34.64 27.45 3.92
N PRO A 244 -34.39 27.73 5.22
CA PRO A 244 -33.38 27.03 6.00
C PRO A 244 -33.92 25.65 6.45
N VAL A 245 -33.34 24.57 5.94
CA VAL A 245 -33.76 23.18 6.22
C VAL A 245 -32.69 22.42 7.00
N ALA A 246 -33.12 21.48 7.84
CA ALA A 246 -32.22 20.50 8.44
C ALA A 246 -31.96 19.36 7.44
N VAL A 247 -30.74 18.82 7.43
CA VAL A 247 -30.39 17.65 6.62
C VAL A 247 -29.65 16.63 7.49
N SER A 248 -29.76 15.36 7.13
CA SER A 248 -29.10 14.23 7.78
C SER A 248 -28.62 13.30 6.68
N ILE A 249 -27.32 13.04 6.64
CA ILE A 249 -26.66 12.25 5.61
C ILE A 249 -25.81 11.20 6.32
N PHE A 250 -26.03 9.92 6.00
CA PHE A 250 -25.42 8.79 6.71
C PHE A 250 -25.25 7.59 5.76
N PRO A 251 -24.09 6.88 5.80
CA PRO A 251 -22.87 7.20 6.54
C PRO A 251 -22.09 8.36 5.89
N ALA A 252 -21.65 9.33 6.70
CA ALA A 252 -20.98 10.54 6.22
C ALA A 252 -19.88 11.06 7.17
N SER A 253 -19.11 10.13 7.77
CA SER A 253 -18.01 10.42 8.70
C SER A 253 -16.88 11.24 8.06
N LEU A 254 -16.67 11.11 6.75
CA LEU A 254 -15.69 11.88 5.97
C LEU A 254 -16.11 13.35 5.82
N ALA A 255 -17.34 13.62 5.38
CA ALA A 255 -17.86 14.97 5.30
C ALA A 255 -17.85 15.69 6.66
N SER A 256 -18.15 14.95 7.74
CA SER A 256 -18.06 15.43 9.12
C SER A 256 -16.62 15.64 9.62
N GLN A 257 -15.63 14.91 9.09
CA GLN A 257 -14.21 15.14 9.37
C GLN A 257 -13.76 16.46 8.72
N ALA A 258 -14.09 16.64 7.43
CA ALA A 258 -13.48 17.65 6.57
C ALA A 258 -13.89 19.09 6.91
N VAL A 259 -15.19 19.34 7.16
CA VAL A 259 -15.69 20.72 7.32
C VAL A 259 -15.08 21.46 8.53
N PRO A 260 -14.92 20.87 9.74
CA PRO A 260 -14.23 21.50 10.86
C PRO A 260 -12.78 21.95 10.58
N VAL A 261 -12.05 21.25 9.69
CA VAL A 261 -10.65 21.57 9.37
C VAL A 261 -10.52 22.98 8.79
N LEU A 262 -11.53 23.42 8.03
CA LEU A 262 -11.60 24.76 7.43
C LEU A 262 -11.62 25.92 8.45
N GLY A 263 -12.02 25.67 9.70
CA GLY A 263 -12.06 26.66 10.78
C GLY A 263 -10.92 26.56 11.80
N SER A 264 -10.08 25.52 11.73
CA SER A 264 -9.05 25.26 12.74
C SER A 264 -7.77 26.08 12.52
N ASN A 265 -7.34 26.80 13.56
CA ASN A 265 -6.07 27.53 13.60
C ASN A 265 -4.84 26.68 13.96
N PHE A 266 -5.01 25.35 14.01
CA PHE A 266 -3.92 24.39 13.90
C PHE A 266 -3.87 23.73 12.51
N ALA A 267 -4.92 23.86 11.70
CA ALA A 267 -5.00 23.30 10.34
C ALA A 267 -4.91 24.40 9.26
N LEU A 268 -6.03 24.97 8.82
CA LEU A 268 -6.08 25.77 7.59
C LEU A 268 -6.46 27.25 7.80
N ALA A 269 -6.78 27.67 9.03
CA ALA A 269 -7.48 28.95 9.26
C ALA A 269 -6.68 29.97 10.09
N CYS A 270 -6.79 31.24 9.74
CA CYS A 270 -6.66 32.31 10.73
C CYS A 270 -7.81 32.22 11.75
N THR A 271 -7.51 32.53 13.01
CA THR A 271 -8.45 32.43 14.13
C THR A 271 -9.68 33.30 13.87
N GLY A 272 -10.88 32.69 13.86
CA GLY A 272 -12.15 33.38 13.59
C GLY A 272 -12.72 33.23 12.17
N ARG A 273 -12.03 32.53 11.26
CA ARG A 273 -12.54 32.27 9.89
C ARG A 273 -13.81 31.41 9.89
N THR A 274 -14.80 31.78 9.08
CA THR A 274 -16.06 31.03 8.90
C THR A 274 -16.13 30.31 7.54
N VAL A 275 -16.82 29.17 7.46
CA VAL A 275 -16.85 28.34 6.23
C VAL A 275 -17.52 29.05 5.04
N ASN A 276 -18.49 29.94 5.27
CA ASN A 276 -19.07 30.75 4.19
C ASN A 276 -18.10 31.82 3.64
N LYS A 277 -17.13 32.31 4.43
CA LYS A 277 -16.01 33.12 3.93
C LYS A 277 -15.07 32.28 3.07
N VAL A 278 -14.80 31.01 3.43
CA VAL A 278 -14.05 30.08 2.57
C VAL A 278 -14.77 29.87 1.23
N GLY A 279 -16.08 29.66 1.25
CA GLY A 279 -16.89 29.58 0.01
C GLY A 279 -16.80 30.85 -0.83
N LYS A 280 -16.96 32.03 -0.20
CA LYS A 280 -16.83 33.35 -0.85
C LYS A 280 -15.47 33.57 -1.50
N LYS A 281 -14.39 33.05 -0.89
CA LYS A 281 -13.03 33.04 -1.43
C LYS A 281 -12.88 32.07 -2.59
N MET A 282 -13.08 30.78 -2.35
CA MET A 282 -12.79 29.72 -3.33
C MET A 282 -13.60 29.89 -4.62
N LEU A 283 -14.87 30.32 -4.53
CA LEU A 283 -15.70 30.57 -5.71
C LEU A 283 -15.28 31.80 -6.54
N SER A 284 -14.35 32.62 -6.03
CA SER A 284 -13.70 33.70 -6.78
C SER A 284 -12.35 33.31 -7.41
N LEU A 285 -11.87 32.08 -7.16
CA LEU A 285 -10.55 31.59 -7.60
C LEU A 285 -10.65 30.60 -8.76
N THR A 286 -9.54 30.47 -9.48
CA THR A 286 -9.30 29.32 -10.37
C THR A 286 -8.91 28.12 -9.50
N PRO A 287 -9.52 26.93 -9.68
CA PRO A 287 -9.10 25.71 -8.98
C PRO A 287 -7.66 25.33 -9.30
N LEU A 288 -6.91 24.95 -8.27
CA LEU A 288 -5.51 24.50 -8.32
C LEU A 288 -4.57 25.53 -8.98
N ALA A 289 -4.88 26.84 -8.93
CA ALA A 289 -4.17 27.86 -9.70
C ALA A 289 -2.68 28.00 -9.36
N LYS A 290 -2.26 27.55 -8.17
CA LYS A 290 -0.85 27.51 -7.76
C LYS A 290 -0.08 26.31 -8.31
N GLN A 291 -0.75 25.28 -8.82
CA GLN A 291 -0.20 23.93 -8.93
C GLN A 291 -0.35 23.36 -10.35
N TRP A 292 0.65 22.60 -10.79
CA TRP A 292 0.54 21.77 -11.98
C TRP A 292 -0.31 20.52 -11.69
N VAL A 293 -1.06 20.08 -12.71
CA VAL A 293 -1.89 18.86 -12.69
C VAL A 293 -1.48 18.05 -13.90
N SER A 294 -1.26 16.74 -13.75
CA SER A 294 -0.88 15.91 -14.90
C SER A 294 -2.03 15.84 -15.93
N PRO A 295 -1.77 15.99 -17.24
CA PRO A 295 -2.73 15.64 -18.29
C PRO A 295 -3.21 14.19 -18.24
N THR A 296 -2.50 13.31 -17.51
CA THR A 296 -2.85 11.91 -17.26
C THR A 296 -3.36 11.62 -15.85
N ASP A 297 -3.63 12.65 -15.01
CA ASP A 297 -4.35 12.47 -13.73
C ASP A 297 -5.69 11.77 -13.99
N SER A 298 -6.00 10.75 -13.18
CA SER A 298 -7.13 9.81 -13.38
C SER A 298 -8.52 10.47 -13.37
N VAL A 299 -8.63 11.64 -12.74
CA VAL A 299 -9.89 12.34 -12.49
C VAL A 299 -9.84 13.77 -13.06
N LEU A 300 -8.74 14.48 -12.84
CA LEU A 300 -8.55 15.89 -13.21
C LEU A 300 -7.83 16.07 -14.55
N GLY A 301 -7.20 15.02 -15.12
CA GLY A 301 -6.41 15.15 -16.34
C GLY A 301 -7.20 15.70 -17.53
N LEU A 302 -8.49 15.36 -17.63
CA LEU A 302 -9.39 15.92 -18.65
C LEU A 302 -9.67 17.43 -18.47
N LEU A 303 -9.59 17.93 -17.23
CA LEU A 303 -9.89 19.32 -16.82
C LEU A 303 -8.64 20.20 -16.73
N ALA A 304 -7.44 19.61 -16.64
CA ALA A 304 -6.18 20.30 -16.40
C ALA A 304 -5.79 21.24 -17.56
N LYS A 305 -5.38 22.48 -17.24
CA LYS A 305 -4.88 23.44 -18.25
C LYS A 305 -3.61 22.98 -18.93
N SER A 306 -2.80 22.18 -18.24
CA SER A 306 -1.60 21.51 -18.74
C SER A 306 -1.83 20.69 -20.02
N ARG A 307 -3.05 20.17 -20.21
CA ARG A 307 -3.46 19.35 -21.37
C ARG A 307 -3.58 20.13 -22.67
N THR A 308 -3.92 21.43 -22.61
CA THR A 308 -4.01 22.31 -23.79
C THR A 308 -2.86 23.30 -23.88
N THR A 309 -2.28 23.68 -22.75
CA THR A 309 -1.17 24.64 -22.65
C THR A 309 -0.06 24.01 -21.79
N PRO A 310 1.06 23.55 -22.39
CA PRO A 310 2.13 22.90 -21.65
C PRO A 310 2.62 23.72 -20.45
N ARG A 311 2.81 23.05 -19.31
CA ARG A 311 3.17 23.63 -18.00
C ARG A 311 2.18 24.66 -17.42
N ALA A 312 0.97 24.83 -17.96
CA ALA A 312 -0.04 25.69 -17.32
C ALA A 312 -0.60 25.07 -16.03
N HIS A 313 -0.75 25.89 -14.98
CA HIS A 313 -1.25 25.51 -13.66
C HIS A 313 -2.78 25.62 -13.58
N GLY A 314 -3.40 24.80 -12.72
CA GLY A 314 -4.82 24.80 -12.41
C GLY A 314 -5.75 24.21 -13.48
N LEU A 315 -7.05 24.27 -13.21
CA LEU A 315 -8.10 23.68 -14.04
C LEU A 315 -8.73 24.68 -15.02
N THR A 316 -9.36 24.14 -16.06
CA THR A 316 -10.12 24.87 -17.10
C THR A 316 -11.52 25.30 -16.65
N GLN A 317 -12.13 24.60 -15.68
CA GLN A 317 -13.42 24.95 -15.08
C GLN A 317 -13.24 25.84 -13.83
N SER A 318 -14.31 26.55 -13.45
CA SER A 318 -14.37 27.27 -12.16
C SER A 318 -15.01 26.39 -11.07
N TYR A 319 -14.75 26.67 -9.79
CA TYR A 319 -15.44 25.97 -8.69
C TYR A 319 -16.96 26.15 -8.73
N VAL A 320 -17.47 27.29 -9.23
CA VAL A 320 -18.91 27.51 -9.47
C VAL A 320 -19.44 26.47 -10.48
N THR A 321 -18.73 26.29 -11.60
CA THR A 321 -19.07 25.29 -12.63
C THR A 321 -19.01 23.86 -12.08
N MET A 322 -17.99 23.55 -11.28
CA MET A 322 -17.82 22.21 -10.69
C MET A 322 -18.91 21.90 -9.66
N ILE A 323 -19.31 22.85 -8.80
CA ILE A 323 -20.48 22.70 -7.90
C ILE A 323 -21.78 22.54 -8.69
N GLN A 324 -21.97 23.35 -9.74
CA GLN A 324 -23.14 23.25 -10.61
C GLN A 324 -23.23 21.89 -11.30
N ASN A 325 -22.09 21.29 -11.65
CA ASN A 325 -22.00 19.96 -12.25
C ASN A 325 -22.29 18.85 -11.23
N ALA A 326 -21.68 18.92 -10.04
CA ALA A 326 -21.79 17.91 -9.00
C ALA A 326 -23.13 17.87 -8.26
N PHE A 327 -23.74 19.02 -7.96
CA PHE A 327 -24.83 19.11 -6.97
C PHE A 327 -26.19 19.50 -7.54
N GLN A 328 -27.26 18.99 -6.91
CA GLN A 328 -28.65 19.25 -7.26
C GLN A 328 -28.98 20.76 -7.18
N PRO A 329 -29.64 21.36 -8.20
CA PRO A 329 -29.93 22.80 -8.24
C PRO A 329 -30.64 23.38 -7.03
N LYS A 330 -31.44 22.57 -6.31
CA LYS A 330 -32.14 22.96 -5.07
C LYS A 330 -31.22 23.43 -3.93
N TRP A 331 -29.91 23.23 -4.04
CA TRP A 331 -28.92 23.68 -3.05
C TRP A 331 -28.13 24.93 -3.45
N TRP A 332 -28.20 25.40 -4.71
CA TRP A 332 -27.38 26.54 -5.17
C TRP A 332 -28.07 27.52 -6.12
N ASN A 333 -29.15 27.12 -6.81
CA ASN A 333 -29.71 27.88 -7.93
C ASN A 333 -30.67 28.99 -7.48
N SER A 334 -30.13 30.09 -6.95
CA SER A 334 -30.93 31.24 -6.51
C SER A 334 -30.18 32.57 -6.63
N ASP A 335 -30.93 33.63 -6.92
CA ASP A 335 -30.51 35.04 -6.93
C ASP A 335 -30.46 35.68 -5.53
N LYS A 336 -30.99 35.00 -4.51
CA LYS A 336 -31.19 35.57 -3.18
C LYS A 336 -29.87 35.77 -2.44
N VAL A 337 -29.78 36.90 -1.74
CA VAL A 337 -28.59 37.32 -0.98
C VAL A 337 -28.80 36.98 0.48
N VAL A 338 -27.78 36.38 1.09
CA VAL A 338 -27.73 36.02 2.51
C VAL A 338 -26.80 36.98 3.24
N THR A 339 -27.26 37.49 4.38
CA THR A 339 -26.54 38.44 5.24
C THR A 339 -26.70 38.08 6.71
N PHE A 340 -25.88 38.65 7.59
CA PHE A 340 -25.91 38.39 9.03
C PHE A 340 -25.95 39.70 9.87
N PRO A 341 -26.94 40.59 9.67
CA PRO A 341 -27.13 41.75 10.53
C PRO A 341 -27.27 41.32 12.00
N ALA A 342 -26.42 41.87 12.88
CA ALA A 342 -26.30 41.46 14.29
C ALA A 342 -26.13 39.94 14.50
N GLY A 343 -25.52 39.23 13.54
CA GLY A 343 -25.34 37.78 13.57
C GLY A 343 -26.56 36.96 13.12
N VAL A 344 -27.71 37.59 12.86
CA VAL A 344 -28.95 36.90 12.49
C VAL A 344 -29.05 36.71 10.98
N ARG A 345 -29.08 35.45 10.53
CA ARG A 345 -29.18 35.10 9.10
C ARG A 345 -30.46 35.68 8.48
N THR A 346 -30.28 36.60 7.55
CA THR A 346 -31.34 37.28 6.80
C THR A 346 -31.18 36.95 5.31
N ILE A 347 -32.29 36.65 4.63
CA ILE A 347 -32.34 36.33 3.19
C ILE A 347 -33.16 37.44 2.49
N SER A 348 -32.59 38.05 1.45
CA SER A 348 -33.23 39.15 0.71
C SER A 348 -33.19 38.93 -0.81
N ALA A 349 -34.00 39.71 -1.53
CA ALA A 349 -33.78 39.93 -2.96
C ALA A 349 -32.41 40.58 -3.22
N PRO A 350 -31.79 40.37 -4.39
CA PRO A 350 -30.59 41.09 -4.80
C PRO A 350 -30.91 42.57 -5.09
N THR A 351 -29.95 43.45 -4.82
CA THR A 351 -30.07 44.90 -5.07
C THR A 351 -29.57 45.33 -6.46
N GLY A 352 -29.03 44.39 -7.25
CA GLY A 352 -28.34 44.66 -8.51
C GLY A 352 -26.90 45.18 -8.35
N ALA A 353 -26.47 45.54 -7.14
CA ALA A 353 -25.09 45.91 -6.86
C ALA A 353 -24.19 44.67 -6.67
N PRO A 354 -22.87 44.76 -6.96
CA PRO A 354 -21.91 43.70 -6.63
C PRO A 354 -21.93 43.37 -5.13
N LEU A 355 -21.89 42.07 -4.80
CA LEU A 355 -21.92 41.62 -3.41
C LEU A 355 -20.60 41.91 -2.70
N THR A 356 -20.68 42.51 -1.51
CA THR A 356 -19.54 42.65 -0.59
C THR A 356 -19.05 41.30 -0.05
N THR A 357 -17.88 41.29 0.59
CA THR A 357 -17.32 40.11 1.28
C THR A 357 -18.21 39.53 2.38
N SER A 358 -19.20 40.29 2.87
CA SER A 358 -20.15 39.88 3.91
C SER A 358 -21.59 39.71 3.40
N GLN A 359 -21.76 39.65 2.08
CA GLN A 359 -23.00 39.29 1.38
C GLN A 359 -22.77 38.02 0.57
N PHE A 360 -23.54 36.97 0.88
CA PHE A 360 -23.33 35.64 0.33
C PHE A 360 -24.44 35.25 -0.65
N THR A 361 -24.11 34.54 -1.72
CA THR A 361 -25.09 33.78 -2.51
C THR A 361 -25.52 32.53 -1.72
N VAL A 362 -26.60 31.87 -2.16
CA VAL A 362 -26.99 30.57 -1.60
C VAL A 362 -25.88 29.53 -1.78
N MET A 363 -25.14 29.55 -2.89
CA MET A 363 -24.01 28.66 -3.13
C MET A 363 -22.84 28.89 -2.15
N GLU A 364 -22.45 30.15 -1.93
CA GLU A 364 -21.39 30.52 -0.99
C GLU A 364 -21.77 30.20 0.47
N GLN A 365 -23.06 30.37 0.82
CA GLN A 365 -23.57 30.06 2.15
C GLN A 365 -23.66 28.55 2.42
N ASN A 366 -23.94 27.74 1.40
CA ASN A 366 -23.99 26.28 1.48
C ASN A 366 -22.64 25.61 1.23
N PHE A 367 -21.53 26.36 1.17
CA PHE A 367 -20.22 25.79 0.82
C PHE A 367 -19.76 24.64 1.73
N SER A 368 -20.18 24.62 3.01
CA SER A 368 -19.96 23.48 3.93
C SER A 368 -20.55 22.17 3.41
N LEU A 369 -21.75 22.19 2.83
CA LEU A 369 -22.43 21.02 2.27
C LEU A 369 -21.68 20.49 1.05
N PHE A 370 -21.28 21.40 0.15
CA PHE A 370 -20.57 21.06 -1.08
C PHE A 370 -19.15 20.56 -0.80
N PHE A 371 -18.42 21.23 0.10
CA PHE A 371 -17.08 20.84 0.51
C PHE A 371 -17.10 19.47 1.20
N GLY A 372 -17.94 19.29 2.23
CA GLY A 372 -18.01 18.03 2.98
C GLY A 372 -18.34 16.85 2.08
N LEU A 373 -19.39 16.96 1.25
CA LEU A 373 -19.78 15.88 0.35
C LEU A 373 -18.77 15.64 -0.78
N ALA A 374 -18.18 16.68 -1.38
CA ALA A 374 -17.19 16.49 -2.44
C ALA A 374 -15.91 15.82 -1.91
N ILE A 375 -15.41 16.24 -0.74
CA ILE A 375 -14.28 15.57 -0.07
C ILE A 375 -14.64 14.12 0.25
N GLN A 376 -15.83 13.85 0.78
CA GLN A 376 -16.30 12.48 1.03
C GLN A 376 -16.32 11.61 -0.23
N GLU A 377 -16.89 12.09 -1.35
CA GLU A 377 -16.94 11.32 -2.59
C GLU A 377 -15.52 11.02 -3.11
N TYR A 378 -14.58 11.97 -3.00
CA TYR A 378 -13.18 11.73 -3.35
C TYR A 378 -12.48 10.74 -2.41
N GLU A 379 -12.54 10.93 -1.10
CA GLU A 379 -11.94 10.02 -0.10
C GLU A 379 -12.57 8.61 -0.17
N SER A 380 -13.80 8.49 -0.67
CA SER A 380 -14.46 7.20 -0.95
C SER A 380 -13.86 6.43 -2.13
N THR A 381 -13.07 7.07 -2.99
CA THR A 381 -12.30 6.39 -4.06
C THR A 381 -10.94 5.86 -3.58
N LEU A 382 -10.45 6.30 -2.42
CA LEU A 382 -9.09 6.04 -1.93
C LEU A 382 -9.03 4.72 -1.15
N VAL A 383 -9.35 3.63 -1.86
CA VAL A 383 -9.42 2.25 -1.36
C VAL A 383 -8.20 1.46 -1.82
N SER A 384 -7.43 0.91 -0.88
CA SER A 384 -6.20 0.17 -1.16
C SER A 384 -6.41 -1.34 -0.94
N ASP A 385 -7.03 -1.96 -1.93
CA ASP A 385 -7.52 -3.33 -1.93
C ASP A 385 -6.65 -4.35 -2.70
N ASP A 386 -5.47 -3.99 -3.19
CA ASP A 386 -4.54 -4.87 -3.91
C ASP A 386 -3.14 -4.87 -3.29
N SER A 387 -3.06 -5.04 -1.97
CA SER A 387 -1.80 -5.34 -1.29
C SER A 387 -1.36 -6.80 -1.54
N PRO A 388 -0.08 -7.17 -1.31
CA PRO A 388 0.35 -8.57 -1.30
C PRO A 388 -0.53 -9.50 -0.44
N PHE A 389 -1.06 -8.99 0.68
CA PHE A 389 -2.01 -9.74 1.51
C PHE A 389 -3.37 -9.95 0.83
N ASP A 390 -3.93 -8.95 0.14
CA ASP A 390 -5.17 -9.14 -0.62
C ASP A 390 -4.99 -10.17 -1.72
N ARG A 391 -3.90 -10.05 -2.49
CA ARG A 391 -3.55 -11.00 -3.56
C ARG A 391 -3.39 -12.42 -3.00
N PHE A 392 -2.79 -12.59 -1.82
CA PHE A 392 -2.74 -13.87 -1.10
C PHE A 392 -4.12 -14.40 -0.70
N MET A 393 -4.97 -13.56 -0.08
CA MET A 393 -6.33 -13.96 0.33
C MET A 393 -7.26 -14.25 -0.86
N ASP A 394 -7.02 -13.64 -2.02
CA ASP A 394 -7.70 -13.94 -3.29
C ASP A 394 -7.19 -15.23 -3.94
N GLY A 395 -6.10 -15.83 -3.44
CA GLY A 395 -5.43 -16.99 -4.07
C GLY A 395 -4.65 -16.65 -5.35
N THR A 396 -4.29 -15.39 -5.56
CA THR A 396 -3.57 -14.88 -6.75
C THR A 396 -2.10 -14.51 -6.48
N GLY A 397 -1.69 -14.47 -5.21
CA GLY A 397 -0.32 -14.26 -4.76
C GLY A 397 0.07 -15.18 -3.60
N THR A 398 1.31 -15.07 -3.14
CA THR A 398 1.86 -15.88 -2.04
C THR A 398 2.59 -14.99 -1.02
N LEU A 399 2.51 -15.36 0.26
CA LEU A 399 3.36 -14.80 1.30
C LEU A 399 4.62 -15.66 1.48
N THR A 400 5.73 -15.04 1.88
CA THR A 400 6.93 -15.76 2.33
C THR A 400 6.68 -16.50 3.63
N ALA A 401 7.55 -17.45 3.97
CA ALA A 401 7.51 -18.15 5.26
C ALA A 401 7.63 -17.18 6.47
N GLN A 402 8.31 -16.04 6.29
CA GLN A 402 8.46 -15.03 7.35
C GLN A 402 7.17 -14.26 7.58
N GLU A 403 6.54 -13.78 6.51
CA GLU A 403 5.26 -13.06 6.56
C GLU A 403 4.12 -13.96 7.02
N GLN A 404 4.09 -15.22 6.58
CA GLN A 404 3.13 -16.21 7.08
C GLN A 404 3.34 -16.50 8.58
N ALA A 405 4.58 -16.55 9.07
CA ALA A 405 4.85 -16.65 10.51
C ALA A 405 4.35 -15.40 11.27
N GLY A 406 4.49 -14.21 10.68
CA GLY A 406 3.93 -12.97 11.21
C GLY A 406 2.40 -12.97 11.27
N LEU A 407 1.72 -13.38 10.20
CA LEU A 407 0.27 -13.54 10.13
C LEU A 407 -0.23 -14.56 11.18
N ASN A 408 0.48 -15.67 11.36
CA ASN A 408 0.17 -16.67 12.38
C ASN A 408 0.29 -16.11 13.80
N ILE A 409 1.30 -15.26 14.08
CA ILE A 409 1.43 -14.57 15.37
C ILE A 409 0.30 -13.55 15.55
N PHE A 410 0.02 -12.74 14.53
CA PHE A 410 -1.01 -11.68 14.55
C PHE A 410 -2.44 -12.20 14.77
N THR A 411 -2.73 -13.40 14.27
CA THR A 411 -4.04 -14.07 14.41
C THR A 411 -4.14 -15.02 15.60
N ALA A 412 -3.04 -15.31 16.29
CA ALA A 412 -3.07 -16.16 17.47
C ALA A 412 -3.77 -15.48 18.66
N GLY A 413 -4.66 -16.19 19.35
CA GLY A 413 -5.35 -15.69 20.55
C GLY A 413 -4.44 -15.38 21.76
N GLY A 414 -3.12 -15.57 21.63
CA GLY A 414 -2.11 -15.15 22.60
C GLY A 414 -1.41 -13.82 22.27
N SER A 415 -1.76 -13.16 21.15
CA SER A 415 -1.29 -11.82 20.78
C SER A 415 -2.40 -10.77 20.75
N ALA A 416 -3.66 -11.22 20.60
CA ALA A 416 -4.88 -10.41 20.54
C ALA A 416 -4.93 -9.30 19.46
N CYS A 417 -3.96 -9.20 18.55
CA CYS A 417 -3.91 -8.12 17.55
C CYS A 417 -5.17 -8.06 16.69
N ALA A 418 -5.65 -9.22 16.23
CA ALA A 418 -6.88 -9.36 15.45
C ALA A 418 -8.19 -9.08 16.23
N GLU A 419 -8.16 -8.91 17.57
CA GLU A 419 -9.36 -8.53 18.36
C GLU A 419 -9.68 -7.02 18.32
N CYS A 420 -8.72 -6.21 17.89
CA CYS A 420 -8.85 -4.76 17.71
C CYS A 420 -8.60 -4.32 16.26
N HIS A 421 -7.73 -5.04 15.54
CA HIS A 421 -7.48 -4.87 14.10
C HIS A 421 -8.16 -5.97 13.27
N ALA A 422 -9.46 -6.15 13.52
CA ALA A 422 -10.29 -7.20 12.95
C ALA A 422 -10.67 -6.95 11.48
N SER A 423 -11.16 -8.02 10.81
CA SER A 423 -11.76 -7.98 9.46
C SER A 423 -10.80 -7.54 8.35
N ALA A 424 -11.26 -7.58 7.09
CA ALA A 424 -10.49 -7.14 5.92
C ALA A 424 -10.03 -5.67 5.96
N THR A 425 -10.68 -4.85 6.79
CA THR A 425 -10.35 -3.43 7.01
C THR A 425 -9.23 -3.21 8.04
N PHE A 426 -8.80 -4.26 8.77
CA PHE A 426 -7.81 -4.21 9.85
C PHE A 426 -8.11 -3.15 10.94
N THR A 427 -9.40 -2.94 11.24
CA THR A 427 -9.87 -2.07 12.33
C THR A 427 -11.26 -2.49 12.79
N ALA A 428 -11.47 -2.55 14.11
CA ALA A 428 -12.78 -2.75 14.71
C ALA A 428 -13.75 -1.58 14.45
N ALA A 429 -13.24 -0.34 14.28
CA ALA A 429 -14.04 0.88 14.09
C ALA A 429 -14.69 1.04 12.69
N SER A 430 -14.84 -0.07 11.95
CA SER A 430 -15.39 -0.11 10.59
C SER A 430 -16.92 -0.16 10.58
N THR A 431 -17.53 0.71 9.78
CA THR A 431 -18.97 0.74 9.47
C THR A 431 -19.52 -0.62 9.09
N ASN A 432 -18.73 -1.44 8.38
CA ASN A 432 -19.15 -2.75 7.87
C ASN A 432 -19.00 -3.88 8.90
N ASN A 433 -18.33 -3.65 10.03
CA ASN A 433 -18.24 -4.61 11.13
C ASN A 433 -19.43 -4.49 12.10
N PHE A 434 -20.13 -3.35 12.13
CA PHE A 434 -21.26 -3.15 13.03
C PHE A 434 -22.46 -4.02 12.65
N GLY A 435 -22.95 -4.79 13.63
CA GLY A 435 -23.94 -5.86 13.40
C GLY A 435 -23.34 -7.19 12.89
N ASN A 436 -22.05 -7.22 12.56
CA ASN A 436 -21.30 -8.40 12.11
C ASN A 436 -20.27 -8.89 13.15
N GLY A 437 -20.49 -8.61 14.45
CA GLY A 437 -19.60 -9.07 15.53
C GLY A 437 -18.82 -7.98 16.26
N VAL A 438 -18.92 -6.73 15.82
CA VAL A 438 -18.59 -5.53 16.62
C VAL A 438 -19.88 -4.77 16.89
N ASP A 439 -20.07 -4.26 18.11
CA ASP A 439 -21.20 -3.41 18.48
C ASP A 439 -20.74 -1.96 18.70
N PRO A 440 -21.55 -0.93 18.36
CA PRO A 440 -21.16 0.47 18.56
C PRO A 440 -20.95 0.88 20.02
N ILE A 441 -21.54 0.11 20.95
CA ILE A 441 -21.25 0.11 22.38
C ILE A 441 -20.98 -1.35 22.74
N GLU A 442 -19.75 -1.69 23.11
CA GLU A 442 -19.33 -3.06 23.48
C GLU A 442 -19.00 -3.16 24.97
N GLN A 443 -19.14 -4.35 25.56
CA GLN A 443 -18.76 -4.59 26.96
C GLN A 443 -17.46 -5.40 27.02
N ARG A 444 -16.42 -4.86 27.66
CA ARG A 444 -15.10 -5.50 27.80
C ARG A 444 -14.51 -5.30 29.20
N PRO A 445 -13.77 -6.29 29.73
CA PRO A 445 -13.02 -6.11 30.96
C PRO A 445 -11.89 -5.09 30.79
N THR A 446 -11.74 -4.20 31.76
CA THR A 446 -10.57 -3.33 31.90
C THR A 446 -9.44 -4.07 32.62
N ALA A 447 -8.22 -3.54 32.59
CA ALA A 447 -7.07 -4.14 33.29
C ALA A 447 -7.26 -4.20 34.82
N ALA A 448 -8.10 -3.32 35.40
CA ALA A 448 -8.56 -3.41 36.79
C ALA A 448 -9.53 -4.59 37.06
N GLY A 449 -9.93 -5.33 36.03
CA GLY A 449 -10.87 -6.46 36.11
C GLY A 449 -12.35 -6.05 36.09
N ALA A 450 -12.67 -4.77 35.94
CA ALA A 450 -14.05 -4.28 35.86
C ALA A 450 -14.63 -4.54 34.46
N ASN A 451 -15.78 -5.21 34.38
CA ASN A 451 -16.49 -5.42 33.11
C ASN A 451 -17.25 -4.15 32.72
N ALA A 452 -16.64 -3.33 31.86
CA ALA A 452 -17.09 -1.97 31.56
C ALA A 452 -17.64 -1.84 30.14
N PHE A 453 -18.40 -0.77 29.89
CA PHE A 453 -18.88 -0.38 28.57
C PHE A 453 -17.91 0.58 27.88
N HIS A 454 -17.66 0.30 26.60
CA HIS A 454 -16.71 0.99 25.72
C HIS A 454 -17.41 1.48 24.46
N ASP A 455 -16.77 2.41 23.76
CA ASP A 455 -17.17 2.82 22.42
C ASP A 455 -16.58 1.84 21.40
N GLY A 456 -17.43 1.21 20.57
CA GLY A 456 -17.02 0.13 19.66
C GLY A 456 -15.84 0.51 18.76
N GLY A 457 -14.73 -0.22 18.88
CA GLY A 457 -13.49 0.04 18.13
C GLY A 457 -12.62 1.20 18.63
N PHE A 458 -12.85 1.69 19.85
CA PHE A 458 -12.01 2.67 20.56
C PHE A 458 -11.43 2.03 21.81
N PHE A 459 -10.09 2.05 21.95
CA PHE A 459 -9.40 1.32 23.01
C PHE A 459 -8.37 2.22 23.70
N ASN A 460 -8.31 2.16 25.03
CA ASN A 460 -7.15 2.70 25.76
C ASN A 460 -6.09 1.59 25.82
N ILE A 461 -4.91 1.89 25.28
CA ILE A 461 -3.79 0.95 25.17
C ILE A 461 -2.53 1.40 25.92
N GLY A 462 -2.60 2.49 26.69
CA GLY A 462 -1.48 2.93 27.54
C GLY A 462 -0.31 3.60 26.81
N VAL A 463 -0.55 4.33 25.71
CA VAL A 463 0.49 5.13 25.00
C VAL A 463 0.91 6.38 25.78
N ARG A 464 -0.02 7.02 26.49
CA ARG A 464 0.19 8.13 27.44
C ARG A 464 -0.80 7.96 28.61
N PRO A 465 -0.58 8.63 29.76
CA PRO A 465 -1.58 8.75 30.82
C PRO A 465 -2.91 9.30 30.30
N THR A 466 -4.03 8.71 30.75
CA THR A 466 -5.41 9.13 30.42
C THR A 466 -5.71 10.62 30.69
N ALA A 467 -4.95 11.27 31.58
CA ALA A 467 -5.10 12.69 31.88
C ALA A 467 -4.47 13.63 30.84
N GLU A 468 -3.58 13.13 29.97
CA GLU A 468 -2.90 13.90 28.94
C GLU A 468 -3.67 13.87 27.61
N ASP A 469 -4.15 12.69 27.19
CA ASP A 469 -5.14 12.58 26.11
C ASP A 469 -6.38 11.80 26.60
N ILE A 470 -7.52 12.49 26.68
CA ILE A 470 -8.80 11.94 27.11
C ILE A 470 -9.49 11.08 26.04
N GLY A 471 -9.04 11.14 24.79
CA GLY A 471 -9.60 10.37 23.67
C GLY A 471 -11.10 10.62 23.43
N VAL A 472 -11.83 9.54 23.14
CA VAL A 472 -13.29 9.54 22.88
C VAL A 472 -14.14 9.87 24.12
N GLY A 473 -13.57 9.75 25.33
CA GLY A 473 -14.19 10.17 26.58
C GLY A 473 -14.40 11.69 26.69
N GLY A 474 -13.70 12.47 25.86
CA GLY A 474 -13.77 13.92 25.81
C GLY A 474 -15.13 14.49 25.38
N ASN A 475 -15.23 15.82 25.45
CA ASN A 475 -16.40 16.59 25.06
C ASN A 475 -16.19 17.29 23.71
N ASN A 476 -17.28 17.51 22.97
CA ASN A 476 -17.28 18.37 21.79
C ASN A 476 -17.18 19.86 22.20
N PRO A 477 -16.98 20.81 21.25
CA PRO A 477 -16.89 22.25 21.57
C PRO A 477 -18.13 22.88 22.22
N ALA A 478 -19.26 22.16 22.30
CA ALA A 478 -20.47 22.56 23.01
C ALA A 478 -20.59 21.93 24.42
N GLY A 479 -19.53 21.29 24.91
CA GLY A 479 -19.49 20.66 26.24
C GLY A 479 -20.24 19.33 26.34
N GLN A 480 -20.62 18.70 25.22
CA GLN A 480 -21.36 17.45 25.19
C GLN A 480 -20.42 16.24 24.98
N PRO A 481 -20.60 15.10 25.68
CA PRO A 481 -19.74 13.93 25.50
C PRO A 481 -19.72 13.41 24.06
N ILE A 482 -18.53 13.02 23.60
CA ILE A 482 -18.28 12.45 22.27
C ILE A 482 -18.66 10.96 22.26
N SER A 483 -18.16 10.19 23.24
CA SER A 483 -18.45 8.77 23.47
C SER A 483 -19.94 8.42 23.42
N PHE A 484 -20.26 7.27 22.84
CA PHE A 484 -21.58 6.65 22.85
C PHE A 484 -21.91 6.02 24.21
N ALA A 485 -21.01 5.22 24.79
CA ALA A 485 -21.26 4.57 26.08
C ALA A 485 -21.50 5.59 27.20
N ARG A 486 -20.72 6.68 27.24
CA ARG A 486 -20.90 7.80 28.18
C ARG A 486 -22.19 8.58 27.94
N ARG A 487 -22.75 8.58 26.72
CA ARG A 487 -24.03 9.23 26.43
C ARG A 487 -25.21 8.40 26.92
N ASP A 488 -25.21 7.09 26.67
CA ASP A 488 -26.27 6.19 27.13
C ASP A 488 -26.35 6.17 28.67
N PHE A 489 -25.20 6.04 29.35
CA PHE A 489 -25.06 6.17 30.81
C PHE A 489 -25.65 7.48 31.38
N LEU A 490 -25.56 8.58 30.63
CA LEU A 490 -26.12 9.89 31.01
C LEU A 490 -27.56 10.12 30.52
N GLY A 491 -28.20 9.13 29.89
CA GLY A 491 -29.54 9.25 29.30
C GLY A 491 -29.61 10.20 28.09
N LEU A 492 -28.47 10.47 27.45
CA LEU A 492 -28.36 11.38 26.31
C LEU A 492 -28.55 10.61 25.00
N ALA A 493 -29.49 11.08 24.17
CA ALA A 493 -29.79 10.46 22.88
C ALA A 493 -28.56 10.31 21.98
N ILE A 494 -28.52 9.20 21.23
CA ILE A 494 -27.46 8.85 20.27
C ILE A 494 -28.09 8.61 18.88
N PRO A 495 -28.44 9.67 18.12
CA PRO A 495 -29.10 9.54 16.82
C PRO A 495 -28.35 8.64 15.81
N GLU A 496 -27.02 8.55 15.94
CA GLU A 496 -26.13 7.77 15.09
C GLU A 496 -26.33 6.25 15.20
N LEU A 497 -26.97 5.77 16.27
CA LEU A 497 -27.21 4.34 16.50
C LEU A 497 -28.64 3.91 16.08
N ALA A 498 -29.58 4.86 16.05
CA ALA A 498 -30.91 4.64 15.49
C ALA A 498 -30.88 4.29 13.99
N THR A 499 -29.79 4.63 13.28
CA THR A 499 -29.57 4.30 11.86
C THR A 499 -28.88 2.95 11.62
N VAL A 500 -28.51 2.20 12.66
CA VAL A 500 -27.71 0.94 12.55
C VAL A 500 -28.47 -0.32 13.04
N GLN A 501 -29.75 -0.19 13.42
CA GLN A 501 -30.66 -1.29 13.78
C GLN A 501 -30.10 -2.39 14.70
N ASN A 502 -29.52 -2.03 15.85
CA ASN A 502 -29.35 -2.98 16.97
C ASN A 502 -29.97 -2.37 18.26
N PRO A 503 -30.72 -3.13 19.09
CA PRO A 503 -31.12 -2.65 20.40
C PRO A 503 -29.87 -2.46 21.26
N LEU A 504 -29.67 -1.25 21.79
CA LEU A 504 -28.50 -0.95 22.62
C LEU A 504 -28.50 -1.80 23.90
N PRO A 505 -27.32 -2.20 24.41
CA PRO A 505 -27.22 -2.64 25.80
C PRO A 505 -27.67 -1.48 26.70
N VAL A 506 -28.60 -1.74 27.62
CA VAL A 506 -29.12 -0.71 28.53
C VAL A 506 -28.07 -0.47 29.60
N ILE A 507 -27.32 0.64 29.51
CA ILE A 507 -26.37 1.03 30.54
C ILE A 507 -27.14 1.68 31.70
N THR A 508 -26.79 1.32 32.94
CA THR A 508 -27.39 1.87 34.16
C THR A 508 -26.36 2.61 35.01
N ALA A 509 -26.83 3.38 36.00
CA ALA A 509 -25.97 4.05 36.98
C ALA A 509 -25.20 3.10 37.92
N ALA A 510 -25.36 1.77 37.78
CA ALA A 510 -24.57 0.76 38.50
C ALA A 510 -23.46 0.14 37.62
N ASP A 511 -23.41 0.47 36.33
CA ASP A 511 -22.43 -0.05 35.38
C ASP A 511 -21.20 0.87 35.26
N VAL A 512 -20.07 0.29 34.84
CA VAL A 512 -18.80 1.02 34.61
C VAL A 512 -18.71 1.42 33.14
N VAL A 513 -18.22 2.63 32.87
CA VAL A 513 -17.94 3.14 31.50
C VAL A 513 -16.47 3.54 31.41
N ALA A 514 -15.73 2.91 30.49
CA ALA A 514 -14.27 2.94 30.41
C ALA A 514 -13.79 3.52 29.07
N VAL A 515 -14.01 4.83 28.88
CA VAL A 515 -13.80 5.51 27.57
C VAL A 515 -12.74 6.60 27.62
N ASP A 516 -12.11 6.85 28.76
CA ASP A 516 -11.11 7.89 28.93
C ASP A 516 -9.72 7.37 28.50
N GLY A 517 -9.05 8.15 27.65
CA GLY A 517 -7.82 7.73 26.97
C GLY A 517 -8.02 6.68 25.88
N ALA A 518 -9.27 6.33 25.55
CA ALA A 518 -9.57 5.42 24.47
C ALA A 518 -9.56 6.15 23.12
N VAL A 519 -8.76 5.65 22.18
CA VAL A 519 -8.63 6.18 20.82
C VAL A 519 -9.00 5.14 19.77
N LYS A 520 -9.44 5.61 18.62
CA LYS A 520 -9.90 4.77 17.50
C LYS A 520 -8.79 3.83 17.03
N ALA A 521 -9.09 2.54 16.89
CA ALA A 521 -8.20 1.61 16.21
C ALA A 521 -7.94 2.10 14.76
N PRO A 522 -6.69 2.40 14.36
CA PRO A 522 -6.37 2.71 12.97
C PRO A 522 -6.48 1.46 12.10
N THR A 523 -6.64 1.63 10.79
CA THR A 523 -6.38 0.53 9.85
C THR A 523 -4.87 0.27 9.79
N LEU A 524 -4.48 -0.98 9.60
CA LEU A 524 -3.07 -1.35 9.38
C LEU A 524 -2.68 -1.43 7.89
N ARG A 525 -3.60 -1.07 6.98
CA ARG A 525 -3.31 -0.99 5.55
C ARG A 525 -2.39 0.19 5.24
N ASN A 526 -1.35 -0.07 4.47
CA ASN A 526 -0.23 0.85 4.17
C ASN A 526 0.56 1.34 5.39
N ILE A 527 0.51 0.60 6.52
CA ILE A 527 1.19 1.00 7.78
C ILE A 527 2.71 1.14 7.63
N GLU A 528 3.32 0.54 6.60
CA GLU A 528 4.73 0.78 6.24
C GLU A 528 5.06 2.25 5.90
N LEU A 529 4.08 2.99 5.38
CA LEU A 529 4.26 4.32 4.79
C LEU A 529 3.81 5.47 5.71
N THR A 530 3.29 5.16 6.90
CA THR A 530 2.53 6.13 7.73
C THR A 530 3.13 6.36 9.11
N GLY A 531 4.44 6.13 9.28
CA GLY A 531 5.17 6.53 10.48
C GLY A 531 5.45 8.04 10.51
N PRO A 532 5.64 8.66 11.70
CA PRO A 532 5.72 8.02 13.01
C PRO A 532 4.34 7.63 13.58
N TYR A 533 4.33 6.61 14.44
CA TYR A 533 3.16 5.83 14.83
C TYR A 533 2.54 6.26 16.18
N MET A 534 1.35 5.73 16.46
CA MET A 534 0.46 6.08 17.58
C MET A 534 -0.17 7.48 17.46
N HIS A 535 -1.23 7.74 18.24
CA HIS A 535 -1.97 9.01 18.18
C HIS A 535 -1.13 10.25 18.56
N ASN A 536 0.00 10.06 19.24
CA ASN A 536 0.98 11.09 19.56
C ASN A 536 2.22 11.09 18.64
N GLY A 537 2.33 10.17 17.67
CA GLY A 537 3.53 10.04 16.82
C GLY A 537 4.76 9.56 17.61
N GLY A 538 4.55 8.88 18.74
CA GLY A 538 5.58 8.64 19.75
C GLY A 538 6.66 7.62 19.37
N MET A 539 6.52 6.91 18.24
CA MET A 539 7.38 5.79 17.82
C MET A 539 7.73 5.92 16.34
N LEU A 540 9.00 5.72 15.97
CA LEU A 540 9.48 5.90 14.60
C LEU A 540 9.36 4.62 13.75
N THR A 541 9.41 3.43 14.36
CA THR A 541 9.48 2.15 13.64
C THR A 541 8.37 1.17 14.05
N LEU A 542 8.03 0.25 13.15
CA LEU A 542 7.06 -0.82 13.44
C LEU A 542 7.56 -1.79 14.52
N ASP A 543 8.88 -1.98 14.68
CA ASP A 543 9.41 -2.81 15.78
C ASP A 543 9.17 -2.14 17.14
N GLN A 544 9.31 -0.81 17.26
CA GLN A 544 8.95 -0.08 18.49
C GLN A 544 7.46 -0.22 18.83
N VAL A 545 6.58 -0.28 17.82
CA VAL A 545 5.14 -0.54 17.99
C VAL A 545 4.88 -1.98 18.47
N VAL A 546 5.55 -2.99 17.88
CA VAL A 546 5.39 -4.40 18.29
C VAL A 546 6.00 -4.65 19.68
N GLU A 547 7.10 -3.99 20.01
CA GLU A 547 7.75 -4.00 21.33
C GLU A 547 6.85 -3.38 22.42
N PHE A 548 6.18 -2.27 22.13
CA PHE A 548 5.16 -1.67 23.01
C PHE A 548 4.03 -2.66 23.37
N TYR A 549 3.50 -3.40 22.39
CA TYR A 549 2.53 -4.48 22.66
C TYR A 549 3.16 -5.69 23.36
N THR A 550 4.45 -5.95 23.14
CA THR A 550 5.20 -7.04 23.81
C THR A 550 5.25 -6.82 25.32
N ARG A 551 5.54 -5.60 25.79
CA ARG A 551 5.51 -5.23 27.23
C ARG A 551 4.12 -4.91 27.80
N GLY A 552 3.10 -4.80 26.94
CA GLY A 552 1.73 -4.53 27.36
C GLY A 552 1.49 -3.07 27.75
N GLY A 553 1.93 -2.14 26.91
CA GLY A 553 1.75 -0.70 27.07
C GLY A 553 2.77 -0.03 28.01
N ASP A 554 2.97 1.28 27.81
CA ASP A 554 3.89 2.09 28.61
C ASP A 554 3.24 2.55 29.92
N PHE A 555 2.00 3.04 29.83
CA PHE A 555 1.24 3.66 30.94
C PHE A 555 0.11 2.77 31.47
N ALA A 556 0.27 1.45 31.36
CA ALA A 556 -0.77 0.48 31.73
C ALA A 556 -1.29 0.63 33.17
N ASP A 557 -0.38 0.84 34.13
CA ASP A 557 -0.73 0.97 35.55
C ASP A 557 -1.42 2.31 35.86
N ALA A 558 -1.07 3.38 35.13
CA ALA A 558 -1.71 4.70 35.24
C ALA A 558 -3.10 4.74 34.58
N ASN A 559 -3.32 3.89 33.57
CA ASN A 559 -4.57 3.82 32.81
C ASN A 559 -5.47 2.64 33.24
N VAL A 560 -5.12 1.91 34.31
CA VAL A 560 -5.67 0.58 34.66
C VAL A 560 -7.21 0.48 34.70
N ASP A 561 -7.89 1.55 35.10
CA ASP A 561 -9.36 1.63 35.15
C ASP A 561 -10.03 1.75 33.76
N ASN A 562 -9.29 2.13 32.71
CA ASN A 562 -9.77 2.29 31.33
C ASN A 562 -9.04 1.41 30.30
N LEU A 563 -7.82 0.94 30.59
CA LEU A 563 -7.02 0.08 29.73
C LEU A 563 -7.77 -1.22 29.38
N ASP A 564 -7.84 -1.61 28.10
CA ASP A 564 -8.43 -2.90 27.72
C ASP A 564 -7.58 -4.05 28.31
N ALA A 565 -8.20 -5.03 28.96
CA ALA A 565 -7.50 -6.16 29.61
C ALA A 565 -6.69 -7.05 28.64
N LYS A 566 -6.89 -6.91 27.32
CA LYS A 566 -6.07 -7.54 26.27
C LYS A 566 -4.69 -6.91 26.13
N ILE A 567 -4.47 -5.72 26.71
CA ILE A 567 -3.16 -5.05 26.75
C ILE A 567 -2.37 -5.54 27.98
N ASN A 568 -2.13 -6.86 28.02
CA ASN A 568 -1.48 -7.57 29.13
C ASN A 568 -0.06 -8.08 28.80
N GLY A 569 0.45 -7.74 27.60
CA GLY A 569 1.79 -8.07 27.14
C GLY A 569 1.84 -9.36 26.31
N VAL A 570 2.31 -9.26 25.07
CA VAL A 570 2.51 -10.43 24.19
C VAL A 570 3.75 -11.20 24.63
N GLY A 571 3.65 -11.95 25.72
CA GLY A 571 4.74 -12.74 26.31
C GLY A 571 5.37 -13.78 25.38
N ALA A 572 4.74 -14.07 24.23
CA ALA A 572 5.35 -14.83 23.16
C ALA A 572 6.53 -14.12 22.49
N LEU A 573 6.57 -12.78 22.47
CA LEU A 573 7.55 -11.95 21.76
C LEU A 573 8.70 -11.43 22.64
N VAL A 574 8.56 -11.47 23.96
CA VAL A 574 9.58 -11.02 24.93
C VAL A 574 10.91 -11.72 24.68
N GLY A 575 11.98 -10.95 24.48
CA GLY A 575 13.32 -11.44 24.18
C GLY A 575 13.50 -12.08 22.80
N LYS A 576 12.56 -11.90 21.85
CA LYS A 576 12.57 -12.56 20.54
C LYS A 576 12.43 -11.57 19.38
N PRO A 577 13.48 -10.79 19.06
CA PRO A 577 13.46 -9.83 17.96
C PRO A 577 13.06 -10.47 16.62
N ASP A 578 13.48 -11.71 16.34
CA ASP A 578 13.09 -12.44 15.13
C ASP A 578 11.56 -12.62 15.01
N GLN A 579 10.86 -12.87 16.13
CA GLN A 579 9.41 -13.01 16.12
C GLN A 579 8.69 -11.67 15.98
N ARG A 580 9.27 -10.58 16.51
CA ARG A 580 8.77 -9.22 16.24
C ARG A 580 8.99 -8.84 14.77
N ALA A 581 10.15 -9.15 14.21
CA ALA A 581 10.48 -8.96 12.80
C ALA A 581 9.53 -9.71 11.86
N ASN A 582 9.08 -10.91 12.24
CA ASN A 582 8.05 -11.65 11.49
C ASN A 582 6.71 -10.88 11.46
N VAL A 583 6.26 -10.34 12.60
CA VAL A 583 5.05 -9.51 12.66
C VAL A 583 5.23 -8.23 11.82
N VAL A 584 6.39 -7.58 11.88
CA VAL A 584 6.72 -6.41 11.05
C VAL A 584 6.72 -6.75 9.55
N ALA A 585 7.24 -7.92 9.16
CA ALA A 585 7.17 -8.40 7.78
C ALA A 585 5.72 -8.58 7.32
N PHE A 586 4.88 -9.25 8.13
CA PHE A 586 3.44 -9.36 7.84
C PHE A 586 2.78 -7.98 7.70
N LEU A 587 3.04 -7.02 8.58
CA LEU A 587 2.44 -5.68 8.50
C LEU A 587 2.78 -4.94 7.19
N LYS A 588 3.96 -5.20 6.59
CA LYS A 588 4.32 -4.67 5.27
C LYS A 588 3.55 -5.32 4.11
N THR A 589 3.05 -6.54 4.26
CA THR A 589 2.17 -7.18 3.25
C THR A 589 0.83 -6.46 3.08
N LEU A 590 0.48 -5.55 3.99
CA LEU A 590 -0.72 -4.73 3.96
C LEU A 590 -0.54 -3.41 3.19
N THR A 591 0.66 -3.15 2.62
CA THR A 591 0.93 -2.01 1.75
C THR A 591 0.52 -2.31 0.32
N ASP A 592 -0.32 -1.46 -0.26
CA ASP A 592 -0.73 -1.53 -1.67
C ASP A 592 0.28 -0.79 -2.54
N ASP A 593 0.74 -1.43 -3.62
CA ASP A 593 1.78 -0.84 -4.46
C ASP A 593 1.28 0.41 -5.22
N ARG A 594 -0.04 0.54 -5.46
CA ARG A 594 -0.62 1.78 -6.02
C ARG A 594 -0.50 2.96 -5.07
N VAL A 595 -0.47 2.71 -3.76
CA VAL A 595 -0.20 3.73 -2.74
C VAL A 595 1.29 4.04 -2.68
N ARG A 596 2.14 3.01 -2.73
CA ARG A 596 3.62 3.14 -2.73
C ARG A 596 4.13 3.97 -3.92
N PHE A 597 3.47 3.86 -5.07
CA PHE A 597 3.85 4.53 -6.32
C PHE A 597 2.85 5.62 -6.76
N GLU A 598 2.01 6.14 -5.85
CA GLU A 598 1.09 7.27 -6.11
C GLU A 598 0.22 7.10 -7.39
N SER A 599 -0.17 5.87 -7.76
CA SER A 599 -0.91 5.56 -8.99
C SER A 599 -2.42 5.47 -8.76
N ALA A 600 -3.24 5.49 -9.81
CA ALA A 600 -4.69 5.61 -9.68
C ALA A 600 -5.30 4.53 -8.75
N PRO A 601 -6.14 4.90 -7.77
CA PRO A 601 -6.80 6.20 -7.57
C PRO A 601 -6.02 7.25 -6.74
N PHE A 602 -4.80 6.94 -6.32
CA PHE A 602 -3.98 7.76 -5.40
C PHE A 602 -3.15 8.87 -6.08
N ASP A 603 -3.21 8.98 -7.41
CA ASP A 603 -2.53 10.03 -8.16
C ASP A 603 -3.05 11.43 -7.81
N HIS A 604 -2.20 12.46 -7.91
CA HIS A 604 -2.54 13.80 -7.40
C HIS A 604 -1.85 14.97 -8.14
N PRO A 605 -2.43 16.19 -8.05
CA PRO A 605 -1.73 17.44 -8.37
C PRO A 605 -0.41 17.64 -7.61
N GLN A 606 0.41 18.55 -8.13
CA GLN A 606 1.64 19.04 -7.48
C GLN A 606 1.31 19.73 -6.14
N LEU A 607 2.23 19.67 -5.17
CA LEU A 607 2.23 20.50 -3.96
C LEU A 607 3.58 21.17 -3.74
N PHE A 608 3.58 22.26 -2.97
CA PHE A 608 4.77 22.78 -2.33
C PHE A 608 4.52 22.83 -0.82
N VAL A 609 4.98 21.82 -0.09
CA VAL A 609 4.71 21.65 1.34
C VAL A 609 5.77 22.36 2.19
N PRO A 610 5.39 23.10 3.26
CA PRO A 610 6.35 23.63 4.23
C PRO A 610 7.08 22.51 4.95
N ASN A 611 8.39 22.64 5.09
CA ASN A 611 9.28 21.74 5.82
C ASN A 611 10.05 22.53 6.88
N GLY A 612 9.29 23.22 7.74
CA GLY A 612 9.80 24.20 8.69
C GLY A 612 10.36 25.46 8.01
N HIS A 613 11.33 26.08 8.68
CA HIS A 613 11.87 27.40 8.37
C HIS A 613 13.40 27.35 8.22
N PRO A 614 14.02 28.18 7.35
CA PRO A 614 15.47 28.30 7.26
C PRO A 614 16.07 28.69 8.62
N GLY A 615 17.10 27.95 9.05
CA GLY A 615 17.67 28.05 10.39
C GLY A 615 17.49 26.77 11.22
N THR A 616 17.40 26.93 12.54
CA THR A 616 17.35 25.85 13.55
C THR A 616 16.24 26.12 14.57
N ALA A 617 16.22 25.36 15.68
CA ALA A 617 15.34 25.66 16.82
C ALA A 617 15.78 26.87 17.66
N ALA A 618 16.99 27.39 17.44
CA ALA A 618 17.52 28.56 18.16
C ALA A 618 17.44 29.86 17.35
N ALA A 619 17.26 29.79 16.01
CA ALA A 619 17.18 30.94 15.14
C ALA A 619 16.39 30.63 13.86
N VAL A 620 15.50 31.54 13.47
CA VAL A 620 14.74 31.53 12.21
C VAL A 620 14.82 32.88 11.52
N THR A 621 14.63 32.91 10.21
CA THR A 621 14.55 34.19 9.46
C THR A 621 13.16 34.79 9.56
N ASN A 622 13.04 36.00 10.10
CA ASN A 622 11.80 36.77 10.15
C ASN A 622 11.50 37.39 8.77
N ASP A 623 10.26 37.27 8.30
CA ASP A 623 9.77 37.80 7.01
C ASP A 623 9.56 39.33 7.01
N GLY A 624 9.68 39.98 8.18
CA GLY A 624 9.42 41.40 8.40
C GLY A 624 8.02 41.68 8.98
N THR A 625 7.16 40.66 9.10
CA THR A 625 5.82 40.75 9.70
C THR A 625 5.74 40.16 11.11
N GLY A 626 6.83 39.53 11.59
CA GLY A 626 6.85 38.75 12.82
C GLY A 626 6.63 37.25 12.63
N GLN A 627 6.67 36.77 11.38
CA GLN A 627 6.55 35.35 11.03
C GLN A 627 7.87 34.82 10.49
N ALA A 628 8.10 33.51 10.63
CA ALA A 628 9.27 32.86 10.07
C ALA A 628 9.04 32.54 8.58
N THR A 629 10.02 32.84 7.73
CA THR A 629 9.97 32.48 6.30
C THR A 629 9.91 30.96 6.13
N ASP A 630 9.08 30.45 5.22
CA ASP A 630 8.99 29.00 4.97
C ASP A 630 10.17 28.44 4.16
N GLN A 631 10.56 27.21 4.48
CA GLN A 631 11.33 26.34 3.59
C GLN A 631 10.34 25.37 2.92
N LEU A 632 10.03 25.58 1.64
CA LEU A 632 9.12 24.70 0.89
C LEU A 632 9.87 23.51 0.27
N VAL A 633 9.21 22.36 0.18
CA VAL A 633 9.61 21.17 -0.58
C VAL A 633 8.56 20.91 -1.65
N GLU A 634 8.98 20.63 -2.88
CA GLU A 634 8.06 20.24 -3.97
C GLU A 634 7.72 18.75 -3.86
N VAL A 635 6.43 18.44 -3.84
CA VAL A 635 5.92 17.10 -4.15
C VAL A 635 5.44 17.15 -5.61
N PRO A 636 6.04 16.37 -6.54
CA PRO A 636 5.63 16.34 -7.94
C PRO A 636 4.14 15.97 -8.10
N ALA A 637 3.55 16.29 -9.26
CA ALA A 637 2.23 15.74 -9.59
C ALA A 637 2.40 14.32 -10.14
N SER A 638 1.66 13.37 -9.58
CA SER A 638 1.49 12.04 -10.16
C SER A 638 0.44 12.06 -11.28
N GLY A 639 0.47 11.04 -12.14
CA GLY A 639 -0.61 10.73 -13.09
C GLY A 639 -1.18 9.34 -12.81
N ALA A 640 -2.19 8.90 -13.55
CA ALA A 640 -2.87 7.63 -13.29
C ALA A 640 -1.95 6.38 -13.27
N ALA A 641 -0.79 6.44 -13.95
CA ALA A 641 0.22 5.38 -13.95
C ALA A 641 1.16 5.40 -12.73
N GLY A 642 1.17 6.48 -11.94
CA GLY A 642 2.02 6.66 -10.76
C GLY A 642 3.19 7.62 -10.91
N SER A 643 3.97 7.68 -9.84
CA SER A 643 5.24 8.40 -9.67
C SER A 643 6.28 7.45 -9.09
N CYS A 644 7.52 7.55 -9.59
CA CYS A 644 8.67 6.81 -9.08
C CYS A 644 9.63 7.71 -8.27
N VAL A 645 9.19 8.93 -7.94
CA VAL A 645 9.99 9.96 -7.26
C VAL A 645 9.39 10.18 -5.88
N GLY A 646 10.14 9.86 -4.84
CA GLY A 646 9.74 10.11 -3.46
C GLY A 646 9.63 11.61 -3.16
N VAL A 647 8.96 11.92 -2.05
CA VAL A 647 8.58 13.28 -1.60
C VAL A 647 9.77 14.22 -1.29
N ASP A 648 11.00 13.71 -1.34
CA ASP A 648 12.26 14.42 -1.17
C ASP A 648 13.12 14.46 -2.46
N GLY A 649 12.61 13.92 -3.56
CA GLY A 649 13.31 13.74 -4.83
C GLY A 649 14.12 12.44 -4.94
N THR A 650 14.13 11.57 -3.93
CA THR A 650 14.88 10.30 -3.98
C THR A 650 14.03 9.16 -4.57
N PRO A 651 14.63 8.21 -5.34
CA PRO A 651 13.94 6.99 -5.74
C PRO A 651 13.96 5.99 -4.57
N ASN A 652 12.99 6.12 -3.64
CA ASN A 652 12.95 5.32 -2.41
C ASN A 652 12.58 3.84 -2.61
N PHE A 653 12.01 3.47 -3.77
CA PHE A 653 11.72 2.08 -4.13
C PHE A 653 12.05 1.84 -5.61
N ALA A 654 12.53 0.63 -5.94
CA ALA A 654 12.73 0.23 -7.32
C ALA A 654 11.37 0.05 -8.00
N CYS A 655 11.06 0.89 -8.99
CA CYS A 655 9.79 0.83 -9.70
C CYS A 655 9.67 -0.42 -10.60
N PRO A 656 8.45 -0.97 -10.78
CA PRO A 656 8.19 -2.03 -11.77
C PRO A 656 8.34 -1.51 -13.20
N VAL A 657 9.49 -1.76 -13.81
CA VAL A 657 9.75 -1.46 -15.24
C VAL A 657 9.36 -2.65 -16.12
N CYS A 658 8.62 -2.40 -17.20
CA CYS A 658 8.18 -3.43 -18.15
C CYS A 658 8.58 -3.00 -19.57
N GLY A 659 9.83 -3.31 -19.93
CA GLY A 659 10.50 -2.70 -21.08
C GLY A 659 11.41 -1.53 -20.68
N ASP A 660 12.09 -0.97 -21.69
CA ASP A 660 12.98 0.22 -21.83
C ASP A 660 13.72 0.89 -20.64
N GLY A 661 13.27 0.74 -19.39
CA GLY A 661 13.82 1.38 -18.20
C GLY A 661 13.11 2.67 -17.79
N HIS A 662 11.91 2.95 -18.32
CA HIS A 662 11.11 4.13 -18.00
C HIS A 662 9.83 3.81 -17.21
N VAL A 663 9.08 4.87 -16.85
CA VAL A 663 7.85 4.75 -16.05
C VAL A 663 6.67 4.52 -17.00
N ASN A 664 6.15 3.29 -16.97
CA ASN A 664 5.26 2.73 -17.98
C ASN A 664 3.99 3.57 -18.27
N ARG A 665 3.45 3.43 -19.48
CA ARG A 665 2.20 4.02 -19.96
C ARG A 665 1.34 2.96 -20.63
N ALA A 666 0.02 3.15 -20.56
CA ALA A 666 -0.99 2.27 -21.18
C ALA A 666 -1.00 2.27 -22.73
N THR A 667 0.10 2.66 -23.37
CA THR A 667 0.31 2.70 -24.83
C THR A 667 1.60 2.04 -25.27
N GLU A 668 2.48 1.57 -24.36
CA GLU A 668 3.65 0.79 -24.75
C GLU A 668 3.27 -0.58 -25.34
N GLN A 669 4.02 -0.97 -26.35
CA GLN A 669 4.06 -2.31 -26.94
C GLN A 669 5.52 -2.75 -26.90
N CYS A 670 5.81 -4.02 -26.63
CA CYS A 670 7.19 -4.50 -26.73
C CYS A 670 7.65 -4.42 -28.19
N ASP A 671 8.48 -3.42 -28.51
CA ASP A 671 8.81 -3.04 -29.90
C ASP A 671 10.05 -3.77 -30.46
N GLY A 672 10.78 -4.46 -29.59
CA GLY A 672 12.02 -5.16 -29.88
C GLY A 672 13.23 -4.65 -29.09
N ALA A 673 13.11 -3.57 -28.32
CA ALA A 673 14.13 -3.09 -27.39
C ALA A 673 14.17 -3.84 -26.03
N ASP A 674 13.14 -4.64 -25.74
CA ASP A 674 12.79 -5.08 -24.38
C ASP A 674 13.25 -6.49 -24.00
N SER A 675 13.02 -6.85 -22.72
CA SER A 675 13.30 -8.17 -22.16
C SER A 675 12.57 -9.30 -22.91
N ALA A 676 13.34 -10.31 -23.34
CA ALA A 676 12.85 -11.46 -24.10
C ALA A 676 11.81 -12.36 -23.37
N LEU A 677 11.51 -12.08 -22.09
CA LEU A 677 10.58 -12.84 -21.26
C LEU A 677 9.10 -12.46 -21.46
N CYS A 678 8.79 -11.24 -21.95
CA CYS A 678 7.41 -10.78 -22.18
C CYS A 678 7.15 -10.43 -23.67
N PRO A 679 6.67 -11.36 -24.51
CA PRO A 679 6.21 -11.02 -25.87
C PRO A 679 4.77 -10.46 -25.85
N GLY A 680 4.59 -9.13 -25.89
CA GLY A 680 3.26 -8.54 -26.08
C GLY A 680 3.12 -7.08 -25.65
N ALA A 681 1.94 -6.73 -25.13
CA ALA A 681 1.70 -5.49 -24.41
C ALA A 681 1.77 -5.76 -22.90
N CYS A 682 2.46 -4.90 -22.16
CA CYS A 682 2.52 -4.96 -20.71
C CYS A 682 1.13 -4.74 -20.09
N ARG A 683 0.82 -5.45 -19.00
CA ARG A 683 -0.36 -5.18 -18.19
C ARG A 683 -0.13 -3.97 -17.28
N PRO A 684 -1.20 -3.31 -16.78
CA PRO A 684 -1.07 -2.24 -15.77
C PRO A 684 -0.44 -2.71 -14.45
N ASP A 685 -0.49 -4.01 -14.15
CA ASP A 685 0.18 -4.65 -12.99
C ASP A 685 1.64 -5.03 -13.26
N CYS A 686 2.18 -4.67 -14.44
CA CYS A 686 3.53 -4.98 -14.91
C CYS A 686 3.87 -6.48 -15.05
N THR A 687 2.87 -7.37 -15.06
CA THR A 687 3.05 -8.79 -15.39
C THR A 687 2.96 -9.04 -16.91
N CYS A 688 3.74 -9.99 -17.44
CA CYS A 688 3.51 -10.45 -18.81
C CYS A 688 2.12 -11.10 -18.90
N PRO A 689 1.42 -11.00 -20.05
CA PRO A 689 0.26 -11.86 -20.32
C PRO A 689 0.58 -13.35 -20.14
N ALA A 690 -0.41 -14.09 -19.62
CA ALA A 690 -0.33 -15.55 -19.49
C ALA A 690 -0.35 -16.21 -20.89
N PRO A 691 0.40 -17.31 -21.11
CA PRO A 691 0.42 -18.00 -22.39
C PRO A 691 -0.96 -18.58 -22.72
N VAL A 692 -1.36 -18.45 -23.98
CA VAL A 692 -2.66 -18.91 -24.49
C VAL A 692 -2.47 -20.24 -25.21
N ALA A 693 -3.30 -21.23 -24.85
CA ALA A 693 -3.41 -22.51 -25.53
C ALA A 693 -4.82 -22.71 -26.08
N THR A 694 -4.95 -23.17 -27.33
CA THR A 694 -6.25 -23.35 -27.98
C THR A 694 -6.26 -24.62 -28.82
N VAL A 695 -7.22 -25.51 -28.56
CA VAL A 695 -7.49 -26.68 -29.40
C VAL A 695 -8.15 -26.18 -30.68
N GLU A 696 -7.40 -26.21 -31.79
CA GLU A 696 -7.86 -25.73 -33.09
C GLU A 696 -8.79 -26.74 -33.76
N ALA A 697 -8.52 -28.03 -33.57
CA ALA A 697 -9.24 -29.12 -34.21
C ALA A 697 -9.19 -30.41 -33.39
N ASP A 698 -10.29 -31.18 -33.41
CA ASP A 698 -10.32 -32.55 -32.94
C ASP A 698 -11.27 -33.45 -33.77
N THR A 699 -10.96 -34.73 -33.85
CA THR A 699 -11.73 -35.73 -34.60
C THR A 699 -11.32 -37.14 -34.19
N PHE A 700 -12.08 -38.16 -34.62
CA PHE A 700 -11.63 -39.55 -34.54
C PHE A 700 -11.78 -40.27 -35.88
N VAL A 701 -11.00 -41.32 -36.07
CA VAL A 701 -11.01 -42.18 -37.26
C VAL A 701 -11.23 -43.63 -36.86
N ASP A 702 -11.94 -44.39 -37.70
CA ASP A 702 -12.49 -45.71 -37.35
C ASP A 702 -12.14 -46.74 -38.44
N ALA A 703 -11.47 -47.82 -38.05
CA ALA A 703 -11.05 -48.90 -38.95
C ALA A 703 -12.21 -49.64 -39.63
N SER A 704 -13.39 -49.66 -39.01
CA SER A 704 -14.59 -50.30 -39.58
C SER A 704 -15.27 -49.45 -40.65
N LEU A 705 -15.01 -48.14 -40.67
CA LEU A 705 -15.57 -47.17 -41.61
C LEU A 705 -14.43 -46.35 -42.26
N PRO A 706 -13.47 -46.98 -42.97
CA PRO A 706 -12.13 -46.41 -43.13
C PRO A 706 -12.04 -45.19 -44.06
N ALA A 707 -13.08 -44.90 -44.84
CA ALA A 707 -13.22 -43.70 -45.67
C ALA A 707 -14.15 -42.63 -45.07
N LYS A 708 -14.63 -42.80 -43.83
CA LYS A 708 -15.50 -41.85 -43.14
C LYS A 708 -14.66 -40.79 -42.39
N ASN A 709 -15.10 -39.54 -42.46
CA ASN A 709 -14.67 -38.45 -41.60
C ASN A 709 -15.63 -38.27 -40.42
N ASN A 710 -15.12 -37.87 -39.25
CA ASN A 710 -15.93 -37.61 -38.04
C ASN A 710 -15.66 -36.22 -37.42
N GLY A 711 -15.07 -35.25 -38.14
CA GLY A 711 -14.69 -33.92 -37.62
C GLY A 711 -15.84 -32.95 -37.30
N LEU A 712 -17.05 -33.47 -37.11
CA LEU A 712 -18.25 -32.78 -36.58
C LEU A 712 -18.95 -33.63 -35.50
N SER A 713 -18.30 -34.71 -35.04
CA SER A 713 -18.83 -35.60 -34.00
C SER A 713 -18.73 -34.94 -32.65
N LYS A 714 -19.82 -34.96 -31.87
CA LYS A 714 -19.80 -34.43 -30.50
C LYS A 714 -18.95 -35.25 -29.52
N VAL A 715 -18.58 -36.47 -29.89
CA VAL A 715 -17.69 -37.36 -29.13
C VAL A 715 -16.51 -37.85 -29.96
N LEU A 716 -15.40 -38.07 -29.27
CA LEU A 716 -14.14 -38.64 -29.75
C LEU A 716 -14.03 -40.06 -29.21
N GLU A 717 -13.78 -41.07 -30.05
CA GLU A 717 -13.70 -42.48 -29.62
C GLU A 717 -12.26 -43.01 -29.69
N VAL A 718 -11.87 -43.86 -28.73
CA VAL A 718 -10.59 -44.58 -28.69
C VAL A 718 -10.79 -46.04 -28.27
N ASP A 719 -10.44 -46.96 -29.17
CA ASP A 719 -10.91 -48.35 -29.15
C ASP A 719 -9.88 -49.25 -29.85
N GLY A 720 -9.64 -50.45 -29.33
CA GLY A 720 -8.75 -51.44 -29.92
C GLY A 720 -9.42 -52.39 -30.93
N SER A 721 -10.75 -52.52 -30.94
CA SER A 721 -11.45 -53.46 -31.85
C SER A 721 -12.94 -53.12 -32.05
N PRO A 722 -13.32 -52.48 -33.19
CA PRO A 722 -12.46 -52.03 -34.28
C PRO A 722 -11.55 -50.87 -33.85
N VAL A 723 -10.34 -50.80 -34.40
CA VAL A 723 -9.37 -49.77 -34.03
C VAL A 723 -9.93 -48.37 -34.31
N LYS A 724 -10.11 -47.56 -33.26
CA LYS A 724 -10.46 -46.15 -33.34
C LYS A 724 -9.38 -45.32 -32.69
N GLN A 725 -9.00 -44.25 -33.39
CA GLN A 725 -7.94 -43.35 -32.96
C GLN A 725 -8.47 -41.92 -33.01
N THR A 726 -8.32 -41.20 -31.91
CA THR A 726 -8.65 -39.77 -31.79
C THR A 726 -7.44 -38.93 -32.22
N LEU A 727 -7.66 -37.76 -32.80
CA LEU A 727 -6.66 -36.81 -33.27
C LEU A 727 -7.00 -35.41 -32.73
N LEU A 728 -6.01 -34.67 -32.23
CA LEU A 728 -6.17 -33.27 -31.80
C LEU A 728 -5.04 -32.40 -32.37
N ARG A 729 -5.33 -31.12 -32.66
CA ARG A 729 -4.35 -30.07 -32.97
C ARG A 729 -4.54 -28.89 -32.03
N VAL A 730 -3.44 -28.42 -31.45
CA VAL A 730 -3.42 -27.37 -30.43
C VAL A 730 -2.40 -26.31 -30.81
N ARG A 731 -2.79 -25.03 -30.76
CA ARG A 731 -1.88 -23.88 -30.87
C ARG A 731 -1.51 -23.38 -29.48
N VAL A 732 -0.24 -23.04 -29.30
CA VAL A 732 0.31 -22.35 -28.12
C VAL A 732 0.95 -21.04 -28.57
N SER A 733 0.67 -19.95 -27.86
CA SER A 733 1.15 -18.60 -28.16
C SER A 733 1.31 -17.75 -26.91
N GLY A 734 2.40 -16.98 -26.81
CA GLY A 734 2.68 -16.08 -25.69
C GLY A 734 3.62 -16.65 -24.62
N VAL A 735 4.25 -17.80 -24.86
CA VAL A 735 5.28 -18.37 -23.98
C VAL A 735 6.56 -17.52 -24.05
N GLY A 736 7.01 -17.13 -25.24
CA GLY A 736 8.25 -16.34 -25.41
C GLY A 736 9.53 -17.13 -25.10
N ALA A 737 10.53 -16.48 -24.49
CA ALA A 737 11.77 -17.14 -24.05
C ALA A 737 11.63 -17.95 -22.74
N ARG A 738 10.43 -18.06 -22.18
CA ARG A 738 10.11 -18.88 -21.00
C ARG A 738 10.04 -20.36 -21.40
N VAL A 739 10.44 -21.26 -20.52
CA VAL A 739 10.27 -22.71 -20.69
C VAL A 739 8.92 -23.14 -20.15
N VAL A 740 8.23 -24.03 -20.87
CA VAL A 740 7.03 -24.71 -20.36
C VAL A 740 7.43 -25.69 -19.27
N THR A 741 7.02 -25.41 -18.03
CA THR A 741 7.35 -26.20 -16.84
C THR A 741 6.31 -27.29 -16.55
N ALA A 742 5.08 -27.13 -17.04
CA ALA A 742 4.06 -28.17 -17.11
C ALA A 742 3.06 -27.91 -18.25
N ALA A 743 2.58 -28.97 -18.91
CA ALA A 743 1.48 -28.89 -19.85
C ALA A 743 0.54 -30.10 -19.68
N SER A 744 -0.73 -29.86 -19.35
CA SER A 744 -1.74 -30.90 -19.14
C SER A 744 -2.90 -30.72 -20.11
N LEU A 745 -3.15 -31.73 -20.96
CA LEU A 745 -4.34 -31.80 -21.80
C LEU A 745 -5.48 -32.43 -21.00
N ARG A 746 -6.44 -31.60 -20.61
CA ARG A 746 -7.68 -31.98 -19.95
C ARG A 746 -8.73 -32.41 -20.97
N MET A 747 -9.28 -33.60 -20.82
CA MET A 747 -10.42 -34.11 -21.58
C MET A 747 -11.45 -34.69 -20.63
N GLN A 748 -12.74 -34.61 -20.94
CA GLN A 748 -13.79 -35.22 -20.12
C GLN A 748 -14.38 -36.45 -20.82
N VAL A 749 -14.44 -37.59 -20.11
CA VAL A 749 -15.18 -38.77 -20.56
C VAL A 749 -16.63 -38.35 -20.77
N SER A 750 -17.21 -38.71 -21.91
CA SER A 750 -18.55 -38.25 -22.25
C SER A 750 -19.60 -38.83 -21.27
N THR A 751 -20.70 -38.10 -21.07
CA THR A 751 -21.84 -38.57 -20.27
C THR A 751 -22.81 -39.45 -21.07
N VAL A 752 -22.52 -39.70 -22.35
CA VAL A 752 -23.20 -40.69 -23.19
C VAL A 752 -22.98 -42.10 -22.62
N THR A 753 -24.07 -42.87 -22.45
CA THR A 753 -24.01 -44.25 -21.93
C THR A 753 -22.98 -45.09 -22.66
N ASN A 754 -22.16 -45.84 -21.91
CA ASN A 754 -21.02 -46.62 -22.42
C ASN A 754 -19.96 -45.70 -23.07
N SER A 755 -19.43 -44.78 -22.26
CA SER A 755 -18.23 -43.98 -22.54
C SER A 755 -17.11 -44.24 -21.53
N GLN A 756 -17.45 -44.79 -20.36
CA GLN A 756 -16.52 -45.36 -19.38
C GLN A 756 -15.80 -46.58 -19.95
N SER A 757 -14.58 -46.84 -19.49
CA SER A 757 -13.73 -47.95 -19.97
C SER A 757 -12.71 -48.37 -18.92
N VAL A 758 -12.21 -49.61 -19.00
CA VAL A 758 -11.03 -50.08 -18.24
C VAL A 758 -9.70 -49.42 -18.65
N SER A 759 -9.68 -48.65 -19.74
CA SER A 759 -8.51 -47.93 -20.26
C SER A 759 -8.91 -46.63 -20.96
N GLY A 760 -8.48 -45.48 -20.45
CA GLY A 760 -8.67 -44.17 -21.10
C GLY A 760 -7.94 -43.99 -22.44
N GLY A 761 -7.09 -44.96 -22.82
CA GLY A 761 -6.24 -44.89 -23.99
C GLY A 761 -4.90 -44.20 -23.73
N SER A 762 -3.99 -44.29 -24.70
CA SER A 762 -2.65 -43.68 -24.64
C SER A 762 -2.62 -42.45 -25.54
N ILE A 763 -2.16 -41.30 -25.03
CA ILE A 763 -1.89 -40.12 -25.88
C ILE A 763 -0.46 -40.16 -26.42
N HIS A 764 -0.30 -39.79 -27.68
CA HIS A 764 0.96 -39.73 -28.41
C HIS A 764 1.10 -38.36 -29.06
N ARG A 765 2.32 -37.82 -29.09
CA ARG A 765 2.65 -36.70 -30.00
C ARG A 765 2.77 -37.27 -31.42
N ILE A 766 2.18 -36.62 -32.42
CA ILE A 766 2.33 -37.01 -33.83
C ILE A 766 3.09 -35.94 -34.62
N SER A 767 3.98 -36.35 -35.53
CA SER A 767 4.81 -35.39 -36.27
C SER A 767 4.02 -34.53 -37.28
N SER A 768 2.97 -35.10 -37.88
CA SER A 768 2.21 -34.47 -38.95
C SER A 768 0.96 -33.73 -38.44
N CYS A 769 1.05 -32.40 -38.42
CA CYS A 769 -0.10 -31.52 -38.23
C CYS A 769 -0.88 -31.18 -39.51
N ALA A 770 -0.47 -31.74 -40.66
CA ALA A 770 -1.00 -31.38 -41.99
C ALA A 770 -2.38 -31.96 -42.32
N TRP A 771 -2.99 -32.73 -41.41
CA TRP A 771 -4.35 -33.24 -41.59
C TRP A 771 -5.40 -32.13 -41.46
N ASN A 772 -6.47 -32.25 -42.25
CA ASN A 772 -7.63 -31.37 -42.16
C ASN A 772 -8.80 -32.14 -41.52
N GLU A 773 -9.33 -31.55 -40.46
CA GLU A 773 -10.40 -32.08 -39.61
C GLU A 773 -11.66 -32.47 -40.38
N GLY A 774 -12.05 -31.73 -41.41
CA GLY A 774 -13.24 -32.02 -42.23
C GLY A 774 -13.00 -33.05 -43.34
N THR A 775 -11.77 -33.55 -43.53
CA THR A 775 -11.44 -34.49 -44.62
C THR A 775 -10.59 -35.69 -44.21
N VAL A 776 -10.06 -35.74 -42.98
CA VAL A 776 -9.26 -36.88 -42.51
C VAL A 776 -10.14 -38.11 -42.25
N THR A 777 -9.64 -39.28 -42.63
CA THR A 777 -10.32 -40.59 -42.55
C THR A 777 -9.33 -41.63 -42.03
N PHE A 778 -9.75 -42.85 -41.72
CA PHE A 778 -8.80 -43.89 -41.28
C PHE A 778 -7.72 -44.17 -42.35
N ASN A 779 -8.09 -44.12 -43.64
CA ASN A 779 -7.18 -44.29 -44.77
C ASN A 779 -6.22 -43.11 -44.98
N THR A 780 -6.56 -41.92 -44.49
CA THR A 780 -5.78 -40.68 -44.69
C THR A 780 -5.25 -40.07 -43.39
N ARG A 781 -5.33 -40.82 -42.28
CA ARG A 781 -4.88 -40.37 -40.96
C ARG A 781 -3.35 -40.21 -40.91
N PRO A 782 -2.82 -39.25 -40.13
CA PRO A 782 -1.41 -39.25 -39.78
C PRO A 782 -1.06 -40.55 -39.06
N ALA A 783 0.15 -41.06 -39.27
CA ALA A 783 0.66 -42.18 -38.48
C ALA A 783 0.84 -41.75 -37.01
N ILE A 784 0.59 -42.68 -36.08
CA ILE A 784 1.04 -42.50 -34.70
C ILE A 784 2.51 -42.89 -34.65
N ASP A 785 3.38 -41.89 -34.66
CA ASP A 785 4.83 -42.05 -34.84
C ASP A 785 5.67 -41.63 -33.61
N GLY A 786 5.09 -40.87 -32.67
CA GLY A 786 5.70 -40.60 -31.36
C GLY A 786 5.34 -41.64 -30.29
N PRO A 787 6.11 -41.68 -29.18
CA PRO A 787 5.81 -42.54 -28.03
C PRO A 787 4.55 -42.08 -27.30
N ALA A 788 3.98 -42.98 -26.49
CA ALA A 788 2.94 -42.62 -25.53
C ALA A 788 3.53 -41.67 -24.47
N LEU A 789 2.83 -40.56 -24.20
CA LEU A 789 3.20 -39.56 -23.19
C LEU A 789 2.50 -39.86 -21.86
N ALA A 790 1.22 -40.23 -21.93
CA ALA A 790 0.40 -40.61 -20.78
C ALA A 790 -0.66 -41.65 -21.20
N SER A 791 -0.89 -42.63 -20.32
CA SER A 791 -1.86 -43.71 -20.51
C SER A 791 -2.71 -43.89 -19.25
N PRO A 792 -3.76 -43.07 -19.03
CA PRO A 792 -4.71 -43.24 -17.94
C PRO A 792 -5.34 -44.65 -17.95
N GLY A 793 -5.49 -45.22 -16.75
CA GLY A 793 -6.11 -46.54 -16.53
C GLY A 793 -7.63 -46.51 -16.68
N ALA A 794 -8.36 -47.17 -15.79
CA ALA A 794 -9.83 -47.17 -15.83
C ALA A 794 -10.41 -45.76 -15.66
N VAL A 795 -11.36 -45.39 -16.52
CA VAL A 795 -12.01 -44.07 -16.57
C VAL A 795 -13.53 -44.21 -16.47
N LEU A 796 -14.14 -43.37 -15.64
CA LEU A 796 -15.56 -43.40 -15.31
C LEU A 796 -16.39 -42.40 -16.13
N LEU A 797 -17.70 -42.63 -16.21
CA LEU A 797 -18.64 -41.80 -16.96
C LEU A 797 -18.62 -40.35 -16.44
N GLY A 798 -18.38 -39.37 -17.32
CA GLY A 798 -18.28 -37.95 -16.93
C GLY A 798 -16.97 -37.55 -16.22
N GLN A 799 -16.01 -38.46 -16.03
CA GLN A 799 -14.75 -38.17 -15.35
C GLN A 799 -13.86 -37.19 -16.15
N PRO A 800 -13.31 -36.14 -15.53
CA PRO A 800 -12.20 -35.38 -16.11
C PRO A 800 -10.91 -36.21 -16.04
N VAL A 801 -10.20 -36.29 -17.15
CA VAL A 801 -8.95 -37.03 -17.32
C VAL A 801 -7.88 -36.05 -17.78
N GLU A 802 -6.74 -36.05 -17.07
CA GLU A 802 -5.57 -35.26 -17.42
C GLU A 802 -4.54 -36.14 -18.10
N PHE A 803 -4.06 -35.70 -19.26
CA PHE A 803 -2.93 -36.28 -19.95
C PHE A 803 -1.74 -35.32 -19.85
N ASP A 804 -0.66 -35.74 -19.19
CA ASP A 804 0.60 -34.97 -19.21
C ASP A 804 1.18 -34.97 -20.62
N VAL A 805 1.39 -33.77 -21.16
CA VAL A 805 1.98 -33.52 -22.48
C VAL A 805 3.15 -32.52 -22.39
N THR A 806 3.71 -32.29 -21.18
CA THR A 806 4.79 -31.33 -20.91
C THR A 806 5.96 -31.50 -21.87
N GLY A 807 6.48 -32.73 -22.01
CA GLY A 807 7.59 -33.03 -22.92
C GLY A 807 7.29 -32.91 -24.42
N ALA A 808 6.03 -32.67 -24.81
CA ALA A 808 5.64 -32.48 -26.21
C ALA A 808 5.56 -31.01 -26.65
N ILE A 809 5.54 -30.08 -25.69
CA ILE A 809 5.23 -28.65 -25.88
C ILE A 809 6.35 -27.79 -25.26
N PRO A 810 7.47 -27.57 -25.97
CA PRO A 810 8.60 -26.79 -25.45
C PRO A 810 8.37 -25.27 -25.41
N GLY A 811 7.34 -24.75 -26.11
CA GLY A 811 7.07 -23.31 -26.19
C GLY A 811 5.98 -22.98 -27.21
N ASP A 812 6.04 -21.77 -27.80
CA ASP A 812 5.08 -21.33 -28.81
C ASP A 812 5.14 -22.16 -30.10
N GLY A 813 3.98 -22.50 -30.67
CA GLY A 813 3.91 -23.36 -31.84
C GLY A 813 2.54 -24.01 -32.06
N VAL A 814 2.51 -24.99 -32.97
CA VAL A 814 1.34 -25.84 -33.23
C VAL A 814 1.74 -27.29 -33.03
N TYR A 815 0.99 -27.99 -32.19
CA TYR A 815 1.28 -29.33 -31.71
C TYR A 815 0.10 -30.25 -32.04
N CYS A 816 0.40 -31.48 -32.45
CA CYS A 816 -0.62 -32.46 -32.78
C CYS A 816 -0.44 -33.74 -31.98
N PHE A 817 -1.57 -34.30 -31.59
CA PHE A 817 -1.66 -35.48 -30.76
C PHE A 817 -2.58 -36.50 -31.41
N ALA A 818 -2.34 -37.77 -31.12
CA ALA A 818 -3.27 -38.85 -31.36
C ALA A 818 -3.50 -39.60 -30.05
N ILE A 819 -4.69 -40.18 -29.86
CA ILE A 819 -4.99 -41.09 -28.76
C ILE A 819 -5.44 -42.41 -29.36
N ASP A 820 -4.82 -43.52 -28.96
CA ASP A 820 -5.25 -44.87 -29.30
C ASP A 820 -5.63 -45.68 -28.05
N ASN A 821 -6.08 -46.91 -28.23
CA ASN A 821 -6.37 -47.82 -27.12
C ASN A 821 -6.04 -49.25 -27.52
N LEU A 822 -5.40 -50.00 -26.62
CA LEU A 822 -5.20 -51.45 -26.76
C LEU A 822 -6.35 -52.26 -26.14
N SER A 823 -7.23 -51.59 -25.37
CA SER A 823 -8.47 -52.17 -24.84
C SER A 823 -9.53 -52.28 -25.93
N THR A 824 -10.20 -53.42 -26.02
CA THR A 824 -11.41 -53.61 -26.83
C THR A 824 -12.69 -53.16 -26.11
N ASP A 825 -12.55 -52.67 -24.88
CA ASP A 825 -13.54 -51.87 -24.16
C ASP A 825 -13.12 -50.42 -24.32
N GLY A 826 -13.65 -49.73 -25.34
CA GLY A 826 -13.19 -48.40 -25.77
C GLY A 826 -13.77 -47.24 -24.97
N ALA A 827 -12.97 -46.19 -24.79
CA ALA A 827 -13.39 -44.96 -24.11
C ALA A 827 -13.97 -43.93 -25.10
N ARG A 828 -14.85 -43.04 -24.59
CA ARG A 828 -15.31 -41.87 -25.35
C ARG A 828 -15.12 -40.58 -24.58
N TYR A 829 -14.57 -39.57 -25.25
CA TYR A 829 -14.38 -38.23 -24.72
C TYR A 829 -15.27 -37.22 -25.42
N ASN A 830 -15.52 -36.08 -24.78
CA ASN A 830 -16.17 -34.94 -25.43
C ASN A 830 -15.21 -34.25 -26.41
N SER A 831 -15.74 -33.87 -27.58
CA SER A 831 -15.08 -33.05 -28.60
C SER A 831 -15.13 -31.55 -28.30
N ARG A 832 -14.48 -30.71 -29.12
CA ARG A 832 -14.77 -29.27 -29.15
C ARG A 832 -16.20 -28.94 -29.63
N GLU A 833 -16.88 -29.82 -30.38
CA GLU A 833 -18.30 -29.70 -30.80
C GLU A 833 -19.31 -30.01 -29.68
N ALA A 834 -18.85 -30.52 -28.53
CA ALA A 834 -19.69 -30.74 -27.35
C ALA A 834 -20.24 -29.41 -26.78
N ALA A 835 -21.28 -29.51 -25.95
CA ALA A 835 -21.83 -28.33 -25.25
C ALA A 835 -20.97 -27.91 -24.04
N THR A 836 -20.41 -28.88 -23.34
CA THR A 836 -19.60 -28.75 -22.11
C THR A 836 -18.48 -29.79 -22.13
N GLY A 837 -17.49 -29.66 -21.23
CA GLY A 837 -16.44 -30.68 -21.07
C GLY A 837 -15.46 -30.81 -22.24
N LYS A 838 -15.33 -29.77 -23.06
CA LYS A 838 -14.46 -29.72 -24.25
C LYS A 838 -12.99 -29.96 -23.89
N PRO A 839 -12.16 -30.47 -24.81
CA PRO A 839 -10.71 -30.56 -24.61
C PRO A 839 -10.09 -29.18 -24.32
N GLN A 840 -9.19 -29.12 -23.34
CA GLN A 840 -8.48 -27.90 -22.94
C GLN A 840 -7.03 -28.22 -22.61
N LEU A 841 -6.07 -27.44 -23.13
CA LEU A 841 -4.68 -27.52 -22.73
C LEU A 841 -4.39 -26.45 -21.67
N VAL A 842 -3.86 -26.86 -20.52
CA VAL A 842 -3.41 -25.99 -19.43
C VAL A 842 -1.88 -25.94 -19.43
N LEU A 843 -1.31 -24.74 -19.29
CA LEU A 843 0.14 -24.51 -19.31
C LEU A 843 0.62 -23.82 -18.03
N ALA A 844 1.81 -24.21 -17.57
CA ALA A 844 2.65 -23.46 -16.66
C ALA A 844 3.99 -23.15 -17.34
N VAL A 845 4.58 -21.99 -17.03
CA VAL A 845 5.86 -21.53 -17.60
C VAL A 845 6.76 -20.98 -16.49
N GLY A 846 8.07 -21.05 -16.71
CA GLY A 846 9.11 -20.48 -15.87
C GLY A 846 10.39 -20.27 -16.67
N ASP A 847 11.41 -19.61 -16.11
CA ASP A 847 12.57 -19.18 -16.91
C ASP A 847 13.55 -20.32 -17.23
N ALA A 848 14.31 -20.16 -18.33
CA ALA A 848 14.99 -21.26 -19.01
C ALA A 848 16.26 -21.75 -18.28
N ALA A 849 16.14 -22.82 -17.49
CA ALA A 849 17.29 -23.53 -16.92
C ALA A 849 18.01 -24.39 -17.98
N SER A 850 19.26 -24.04 -18.30
CA SER A 850 20.09 -24.77 -19.26
C SER A 850 20.50 -26.15 -18.72
N THR A 851 20.11 -27.23 -19.42
CA THR A 851 20.55 -28.61 -19.14
C THR A 851 20.90 -29.36 -20.43
N MET A 852 21.96 -30.18 -20.36
CA MET A 852 22.43 -31.10 -21.41
C MET A 852 22.90 -32.41 -20.73
N SER A 853 22.80 -33.55 -21.42
CA SER A 853 22.77 -34.89 -20.78
C SER A 853 23.49 -35.99 -21.60
N THR A 854 23.39 -37.25 -21.13
CA THR A 854 23.90 -38.54 -21.66
C THR A 854 25.37 -38.87 -21.31
N THR A 855 25.83 -40.13 -21.16
CA THR A 855 25.18 -41.45 -21.44
C THR A 855 25.71 -42.59 -20.53
N THR A 856 24.80 -43.37 -19.90
CA THR A 856 24.94 -44.82 -19.49
C THR A 856 26.06 -45.25 -18.50
N THR A 857 25.98 -46.37 -17.73
CA THR A 857 25.17 -47.61 -17.85
C THR A 857 24.99 -48.34 -16.47
N THR A 858 23.80 -48.92 -16.19
CA THR A 858 23.48 -50.12 -15.30
C THR A 858 24.16 -50.29 -13.90
N THR A 859 23.51 -50.72 -12.80
CA THR A 859 22.34 -51.62 -12.59
C THR A 859 21.66 -51.38 -11.20
N PRO A 860 20.35 -51.65 -10.98
CA PRO A 860 19.66 -51.62 -9.66
C PRO A 860 19.96 -52.87 -8.77
N PRO A 861 19.52 -52.99 -7.47
CA PRO A 861 18.19 -52.62 -6.98
C PRO A 861 18.00 -52.09 -5.52
N ALA A 862 16.75 -51.69 -5.25
CA ALA A 862 16.03 -51.60 -3.97
C ALA A 862 16.35 -50.42 -3.00
N PRO A 863 15.35 -49.95 -2.19
CA PRO A 863 15.37 -48.59 -1.65
C PRO A 863 15.51 -48.51 -0.12
N THR A 864 15.98 -47.36 0.37
CA THR A 864 15.70 -46.88 1.73
C THR A 864 15.53 -45.37 1.71
N THR A 865 14.38 -44.88 2.20
CA THR A 865 14.06 -43.45 2.25
C THR A 865 15.00 -42.70 3.17
N THR A 866 15.79 -41.77 2.63
CA THR A 866 16.57 -40.79 3.40
C THR A 866 16.15 -39.40 2.96
N THR A 867 15.81 -38.52 3.92
CA THR A 867 15.34 -37.17 3.63
C THR A 867 16.51 -36.28 3.19
N THR A 868 16.65 -36.04 1.89
CA THR A 868 17.61 -35.07 1.35
C THR A 868 16.98 -33.69 1.23
N LEU A 869 17.66 -32.66 1.74
CA LEU A 869 17.26 -31.26 1.58
C LEU A 869 17.20 -30.86 0.10
N PRO A 870 16.36 -29.87 -0.27
CA PRO A 870 16.37 -29.30 -1.62
C PRO A 870 17.74 -28.68 -1.95
N PRO A 871 18.18 -28.74 -3.22
CA PRO A 871 19.52 -28.29 -3.61
C PRO A 871 19.67 -26.77 -3.39
N THR A 872 20.69 -26.39 -2.62
CA THR A 872 20.98 -24.97 -2.33
C THR A 872 21.48 -24.25 -3.58
N ALA A 873 21.04 -23.00 -3.77
CA ALA A 873 21.45 -22.15 -4.89
C ALA A 873 22.97 -22.15 -5.13
N THR A 874 23.37 -22.05 -6.40
CA THR A 874 24.78 -21.88 -6.78
C THR A 874 25.13 -20.39 -6.70
N PRO A 875 26.26 -19.98 -6.07
CA PRO A 875 26.64 -18.58 -6.02
C PRO A 875 26.92 -18.00 -7.40
N VAL A 876 26.54 -16.73 -7.60
CA VAL A 876 26.75 -15.96 -8.82
C VAL A 876 27.48 -14.66 -8.47
N GLY A 877 28.55 -14.36 -9.22
CA GLY A 877 29.29 -13.10 -9.14
C GLY A 877 29.13 -12.30 -10.44
N THR A 878 28.64 -11.06 -10.34
CA THR A 878 28.33 -10.21 -11.49
C THR A 878 29.07 -8.88 -11.37
N VAL A 879 29.72 -8.42 -12.45
CA VAL A 879 30.34 -7.07 -12.48
C VAL A 879 29.27 -6.03 -12.84
N LEU A 880 28.91 -5.21 -11.86
CA LEU A 880 27.87 -4.18 -11.94
C LEU A 880 28.34 -2.85 -12.53
N ALA A 881 29.64 -2.56 -12.46
CA ALA A 881 30.25 -1.42 -13.13
C ALA A 881 31.77 -1.58 -13.26
N ASP A 882 32.37 -1.03 -14.30
CA ASP A 882 33.80 -0.71 -14.34
C ASP A 882 34.12 0.58 -15.12
N THR A 883 35.19 1.25 -14.73
CA THR A 883 35.56 2.59 -15.24
C THR A 883 37.00 2.93 -14.86
N TYR A 884 37.53 4.04 -15.38
CA TYR A 884 38.79 4.60 -14.90
C TYR A 884 38.72 6.12 -14.74
N VAL A 885 39.67 6.67 -13.99
CA VAL A 885 39.87 8.11 -13.79
C VAL A 885 41.30 8.49 -14.14
N GLN A 886 41.52 9.75 -14.54
CA GLN A 886 42.83 10.23 -14.98
C GLN A 886 43.15 11.63 -14.42
N SER A 887 44.34 11.78 -13.83
CA SER A 887 44.75 12.97 -13.05
C SER A 887 44.83 14.28 -13.82
N ASP A 888 45.30 14.27 -15.07
CA ASP A 888 45.39 15.44 -15.95
C ASP A 888 44.08 15.73 -16.72
N LEU A 889 43.11 14.80 -16.67
CA LEU A 889 41.76 14.96 -17.22
C LEU A 889 40.72 14.95 -16.08
N ALA A 890 40.96 15.79 -15.07
CA ALA A 890 40.45 15.56 -13.72
C ALA A 890 38.91 15.58 -13.57
N SER A 891 38.19 16.26 -14.47
CA SER A 891 36.72 16.34 -14.51
C SER A 891 36.10 15.50 -15.63
N THR A 892 36.86 14.63 -16.28
CA THR A 892 36.38 13.74 -17.34
C THR A 892 35.95 12.39 -16.77
N ASN A 893 34.79 11.90 -17.21
CA ASN A 893 34.34 10.52 -16.95
C ASN A 893 34.74 9.60 -18.12
N PHE A 894 35.05 8.34 -17.80
CA PHE A 894 35.45 7.33 -18.78
C PHE A 894 34.64 6.02 -18.72
N GLY A 895 33.53 5.96 -17.97
CA GLY A 895 32.69 4.76 -17.79
C GLY A 895 31.83 4.34 -18.99
N THR A 896 32.24 4.75 -20.19
CA THR A 896 31.71 4.31 -21.49
C THR A 896 32.84 3.95 -22.47
N LYS A 897 34.09 3.94 -22.00
CA LYS A 897 35.25 3.51 -22.81
C LYS A 897 35.33 1.98 -22.78
N PRO A 898 35.62 1.31 -23.91
CA PRO A 898 35.73 -0.15 -24.00
C PRO A 898 36.98 -0.73 -23.28
N GLN A 899 37.70 0.11 -22.54
CA GLN A 899 39.00 -0.16 -21.94
C GLN A 899 39.15 0.65 -20.64
N ILE A 900 39.67 0.01 -19.61
CA ILE A 900 40.04 0.62 -18.32
C ILE A 900 41.57 0.56 -18.16
N PHE A 901 42.13 1.60 -17.54
CA PHE A 901 43.57 1.87 -17.54
C PHE A 901 44.14 1.94 -16.12
N VAL A 902 45.37 1.45 -15.96
CA VAL A 902 46.11 1.44 -14.70
C VAL A 902 47.54 1.89 -15.00
N ASP A 903 47.90 3.10 -14.53
CA ASP A 903 49.17 3.76 -14.85
C ASP A 903 49.59 4.76 -13.76
N ASN A 904 50.87 4.81 -13.41
CA ASN A 904 51.42 5.72 -12.39
C ASN A 904 51.85 7.09 -12.96
N GLY A 905 51.31 7.50 -14.10
CA GLY A 905 51.64 8.75 -14.77
C GLY A 905 52.86 8.66 -15.67
N THR A 906 53.16 9.78 -16.33
CA THR A 906 54.23 9.85 -17.34
C THR A 906 55.60 9.46 -16.76
N ALA A 907 56.43 8.80 -17.58
CA ALA A 907 57.80 8.40 -17.20
C ALA A 907 58.71 9.55 -16.72
N THR A 908 58.33 10.81 -16.97
CA THR A 908 59.02 12.02 -16.45
C THR A 908 58.40 12.59 -15.17
N ASN A 909 57.17 12.23 -14.82
CA ASN A 909 56.43 12.72 -13.64
C ASN A 909 55.60 11.60 -12.94
N PRO A 910 56.25 10.50 -12.49
CA PRO A 910 55.58 9.41 -11.80
C PRO A 910 54.83 9.90 -10.55
N GLY A 911 53.64 9.35 -10.30
CA GLY A 911 52.78 9.64 -9.15
C GLY A 911 52.05 10.99 -9.19
N THR A 912 52.23 11.83 -10.23
CA THR A 912 51.71 13.22 -10.23
C THR A 912 50.96 13.67 -11.48
N THR A 913 51.27 13.15 -12.68
CA THR A 913 50.64 13.65 -13.92
C THR A 913 50.52 12.53 -14.95
N GLY A 914 49.30 12.32 -15.46
CA GLY A 914 48.95 11.19 -16.32
C GLY A 914 48.46 9.95 -15.55
N VAL A 915 48.53 9.95 -14.20
CA VAL A 915 48.12 8.84 -13.34
C VAL A 915 46.69 8.40 -13.67
N GLN A 916 46.52 7.10 -13.94
CA GLN A 916 45.25 6.44 -14.25
C GLN A 916 44.95 5.34 -13.23
N ARG A 917 43.71 5.31 -12.74
CA ARG A 917 43.22 4.30 -11.79
C ARG A 917 41.91 3.72 -12.29
N SER A 918 41.80 2.40 -12.23
CA SER A 918 40.56 1.68 -12.58
C SER A 918 39.72 1.39 -11.34
N PHE A 919 38.40 1.39 -11.48
CA PHE A 919 37.44 1.05 -10.42
C PHE A 919 36.44 0.02 -10.95
N LEU A 920 36.09 -0.97 -10.12
CA LEU A 920 35.10 -2.00 -10.43
C LEU A 920 34.13 -2.18 -9.27
N ARG A 921 32.84 -2.40 -9.56
CA ARG A 921 31.81 -2.78 -8.58
C ARG A 921 31.21 -4.12 -8.98
N VAL A 922 31.02 -5.01 -8.02
CA VAL A 922 30.49 -6.35 -8.23
C VAL A 922 29.36 -6.65 -7.26
N SER A 923 28.42 -7.51 -7.65
CA SER A 923 27.46 -8.15 -6.73
C SER A 923 27.73 -9.64 -6.62
N VAL A 924 27.43 -10.16 -5.44
CA VAL A 924 27.46 -11.59 -5.11
C VAL A 924 26.11 -11.98 -4.55
N SER A 925 25.54 -13.08 -5.06
CA SER A 925 24.29 -13.66 -4.59
C SER A 925 24.34 -15.19 -4.62
N GLY A 926 23.56 -15.86 -3.76
CA GLY A 926 23.46 -17.33 -3.75
C GLY A 926 24.54 -18.06 -2.93
N VAL A 927 25.36 -17.33 -2.16
CA VAL A 927 26.22 -17.88 -1.11
C VAL A 927 25.36 -18.38 0.06
N GLY A 928 24.42 -17.56 0.53
CA GLY A 928 23.56 -17.88 1.67
C GLY A 928 24.36 -18.18 2.94
N ILE A 929 24.17 -19.36 3.52
CA ILE A 929 24.87 -19.82 4.74
C ILE A 929 26.27 -20.42 4.48
N LYS A 930 26.65 -20.61 3.21
CA LYS A 930 27.89 -21.28 2.83
C LYS A 930 29.11 -20.39 3.08
N HIS A 931 30.25 -20.96 3.43
CA HIS A 931 31.48 -20.19 3.58
C HIS A 931 32.13 -19.90 2.22
N MET A 932 32.45 -18.62 1.94
CA MET A 932 33.26 -18.26 0.77
C MET A 932 34.67 -18.82 0.90
N THR A 933 35.12 -19.61 -0.08
CA THR A 933 36.44 -20.26 -0.11
C THR A 933 37.30 -19.86 -1.31
N GLY A 934 36.74 -19.14 -2.27
CA GLY A 934 37.49 -18.48 -3.34
C GLY A 934 36.61 -17.49 -4.11
N ALA A 935 37.01 -16.22 -4.19
CA ALA A 935 36.37 -15.22 -5.04
C ALA A 935 37.44 -14.59 -5.95
N HIS A 936 37.36 -14.89 -7.24
CA HIS A 936 38.39 -14.58 -8.22
C HIS A 936 37.86 -13.64 -9.29
N LEU A 937 38.35 -12.40 -9.30
CA LEU A 937 37.99 -11.38 -10.28
C LEU A 937 38.96 -11.46 -11.47
N LYS A 938 38.46 -11.89 -12.63
CA LYS A 938 39.24 -12.11 -13.84
C LYS A 938 39.06 -10.95 -14.80
N LEU A 939 40.17 -10.39 -15.28
CA LEU A 939 40.21 -9.30 -16.28
C LEU A 939 41.04 -9.76 -17.48
N GLN A 940 40.70 -9.33 -18.70
CA GLN A 940 41.55 -9.55 -19.87
C GLN A 940 42.36 -8.28 -20.19
N VAL A 941 43.69 -8.41 -20.22
CA VAL A 941 44.58 -7.40 -20.81
C VAL A 941 44.18 -7.21 -22.27
N ALA A 942 43.78 -6.00 -22.65
CA ALA A 942 43.10 -5.74 -23.91
C ALA A 942 43.90 -6.26 -25.12
N SER A 943 43.23 -6.90 -26.09
CA SER A 943 43.88 -7.49 -27.28
C SER A 943 44.26 -6.43 -28.34
N ILE A 944 44.93 -5.36 -27.93
CA ILE A 944 45.44 -4.27 -28.76
C ILE A 944 46.96 -4.13 -28.61
N THR A 945 47.59 -3.36 -29.51
CA THR A 945 49.00 -2.99 -29.41
C THR A 945 49.26 -2.17 -28.13
N ASN A 946 50.35 -2.47 -27.42
CA ASN A 946 50.80 -1.77 -26.20
C ASN A 946 49.82 -1.78 -25.00
N SER A 947 49.11 -2.88 -24.76
CA SER A 947 48.27 -3.07 -23.56
C SER A 947 48.94 -3.84 -22.41
N GLY A 948 50.00 -4.59 -22.72
CA GLY A 948 50.82 -5.29 -21.74
C GLY A 948 51.82 -4.34 -21.05
N SER A 949 52.16 -4.65 -19.81
CA SER A 949 52.96 -3.81 -18.92
C SER A 949 53.90 -4.67 -18.07
N VAL A 950 55.03 -4.11 -17.61
CA VAL A 950 55.90 -4.74 -16.60
C VAL A 950 55.25 -4.93 -15.23
N ALA A 951 54.11 -4.28 -14.94
CA ALA A 951 53.34 -4.50 -13.72
C ALA A 951 51.82 -4.29 -13.94
N GLY A 952 51.04 -5.38 -13.89
CA GLY A 952 49.59 -5.37 -14.10
C GLY A 952 48.77 -4.65 -13.03
N GLY A 953 49.39 -4.18 -11.94
CA GLY A 953 48.78 -3.36 -10.90
C GLY A 953 48.40 -4.12 -9.62
N SER A 954 48.01 -3.36 -8.61
CA SER A 954 47.52 -3.83 -7.30
C SER A 954 46.02 -3.63 -7.20
N ILE A 955 45.26 -4.66 -6.82
CA ILE A 955 43.83 -4.50 -6.50
C ILE A 955 43.62 -4.26 -5.01
N HIS A 956 42.75 -3.30 -4.70
CA HIS A 956 42.38 -2.90 -3.35
C HIS A 956 40.87 -3.03 -3.19
N ALA A 957 40.39 -3.49 -2.05
CA ALA A 957 39.00 -3.24 -1.66
C ALA A 957 38.82 -1.74 -1.36
N ILE A 958 37.65 -1.19 -1.67
CA ILE A 958 37.30 0.19 -1.30
C ILE A 958 35.95 0.23 -0.58
N THR A 959 35.82 1.03 0.49
CA THR A 959 34.58 1.07 1.28
C THR A 959 33.43 1.79 0.56
N ASN A 960 33.75 2.77 -0.29
CA ASN A 960 32.74 3.57 -0.97
C ASN A 960 32.27 2.90 -2.28
N CYS A 961 31.06 2.33 -2.24
CA CYS A 961 30.38 1.76 -3.40
C CYS A 961 29.35 2.67 -4.09
N SER A 962 29.12 3.92 -3.64
CA SER A 962 28.04 4.77 -4.16
C SER A 962 28.37 5.52 -5.46
N TRP A 963 29.55 5.33 -6.03
CA TRP A 963 29.97 5.99 -7.27
C TRP A 963 29.13 5.56 -8.48
N GLY A 964 28.82 6.51 -9.35
CA GLY A 964 28.20 6.26 -10.65
C GLY A 964 29.27 6.02 -11.71
N GLU A 965 29.17 4.92 -12.45
CA GLU A 965 30.08 4.54 -13.53
C GLU A 965 30.28 5.65 -14.57
N THR A 966 29.18 6.27 -15.00
CA THR A 966 29.10 7.39 -15.94
C THR A 966 29.24 8.77 -15.28
N ALA A 967 29.47 8.84 -13.97
CA ALA A 967 29.52 10.07 -13.18
C ALA A 967 30.84 10.30 -12.42
N VAL A 968 31.64 9.25 -12.21
CA VAL A 968 32.92 9.34 -11.51
C VAL A 968 34.00 10.01 -12.38
N THR A 969 34.81 10.85 -11.76
CA THR A 969 35.93 11.60 -12.36
C THR A 969 37.11 11.55 -11.39
N TRP A 970 38.30 12.03 -11.76
CA TRP A 970 39.41 12.10 -10.79
C TRP A 970 39.03 12.93 -9.55
N ASN A 971 38.31 14.03 -9.75
CA ASN A 971 37.82 14.92 -8.69
C ASN A 971 36.71 14.32 -7.80
N THR A 972 36.07 13.23 -8.25
CA THR A 972 34.98 12.54 -7.53
C THR A 972 35.26 11.05 -7.30
N GLN A 973 36.52 10.62 -7.45
CA GLN A 973 36.92 9.22 -7.31
C GLN A 973 36.75 8.73 -5.87
N PRO A 974 36.36 7.45 -5.64
CA PRO A 974 36.48 6.83 -4.34
C PRO A 974 37.92 6.87 -3.82
N THR A 975 38.09 7.16 -2.53
CA THR A 975 39.38 6.96 -1.85
C THR A 975 39.77 5.48 -1.93
N ILE A 976 41.01 5.20 -2.30
CA ILE A 976 41.59 3.85 -2.15
C ILE A 976 42.01 3.71 -0.68
N ASP A 977 41.14 3.10 0.13
CA ASP A 977 41.26 3.05 1.60
C ASP A 977 41.55 1.65 2.17
N GLY A 978 41.26 0.58 1.41
CA GLY A 978 41.65 -0.79 1.77
C GLY A 978 43.11 -1.14 1.41
N PRO A 979 43.68 -2.18 2.05
CA PRO A 979 44.98 -2.72 1.66
C PRO A 979 44.92 -3.41 0.28
N ALA A 980 46.09 -3.58 -0.34
CA ALA A 980 46.20 -4.41 -1.54
C ALA A 980 45.87 -5.87 -1.20
N LEU A 981 44.93 -6.47 -1.93
CA LEU A 981 44.54 -7.88 -1.80
C LEU A 981 45.48 -8.78 -2.62
N ALA A 982 45.83 -8.32 -3.82
CA ALA A 982 46.77 -8.98 -4.73
C ALA A 982 47.46 -7.94 -5.64
N THR A 983 48.70 -8.23 -6.03
CA THR A 983 49.50 -7.40 -6.96
C THR A 983 50.06 -8.27 -8.08
N LEU A 984 49.89 -7.84 -9.33
CA LEU A 984 50.37 -8.54 -10.51
C LEU A 984 51.72 -8.03 -10.98
N GLY A 985 52.60 -8.97 -11.37
CA GLY A 985 53.84 -8.69 -12.09
C GLY A 985 53.58 -8.37 -13.57
N ALA A 986 54.53 -8.70 -14.45
CA ALA A 986 54.42 -8.42 -15.87
C ALA A 986 53.23 -9.14 -16.53
N VAL A 987 52.49 -8.41 -17.38
CA VAL A 987 51.29 -8.87 -18.09
C VAL A 987 51.38 -8.57 -19.59
N THR A 988 50.75 -9.40 -20.42
CA THR A 988 50.90 -9.38 -21.88
C THR A 988 49.56 -9.25 -22.62
N ALA A 989 49.56 -8.69 -23.82
CA ALA A 989 48.34 -8.41 -24.58
C ALA A 989 47.49 -9.68 -24.82
N GLY A 990 46.19 -9.61 -24.52
CA GLY A 990 45.24 -10.72 -24.63
C GLY A 990 45.24 -11.70 -23.44
N GLN A 991 46.20 -11.60 -22.51
CA GLN A 991 46.27 -12.43 -21.31
C GLN A 991 45.05 -12.20 -20.40
N ILE A 992 44.46 -13.28 -19.89
CA ILE A 992 43.51 -13.20 -18.78
C ILE A 992 44.33 -13.25 -17.49
N VAL A 993 44.14 -12.23 -16.64
CA VAL A 993 44.70 -12.16 -15.29
C VAL A 993 43.63 -12.50 -14.25
N ASP A 994 44.07 -12.90 -13.08
CA ASP A 994 43.21 -13.38 -12.00
C ASP A 994 43.61 -12.66 -10.71
N PHE A 995 42.68 -11.89 -10.14
CA PHE A 995 42.82 -11.24 -8.85
C PHE A 995 42.02 -12.01 -7.80
N ASP A 996 42.71 -12.63 -6.84
CA ASP A 996 42.07 -13.16 -5.64
C ASP A 996 41.56 -11.99 -4.78
N VAL A 997 40.24 -11.92 -4.66
CA VAL A 997 39.51 -10.94 -3.84
C VAL A 997 38.72 -11.61 -2.71
N THR A 998 38.97 -12.90 -2.44
CA THR A 998 38.29 -13.69 -1.37
C THR A 998 38.26 -12.96 -0.03
N PRO A 999 39.36 -12.33 0.47
CA PRO A 999 39.33 -11.66 1.78
C PRO A 999 38.38 -10.47 1.88
N ALA A 1000 37.91 -9.94 0.75
CA ALA A 1000 36.99 -8.80 0.68
C ALA A 1000 35.52 -9.20 0.45
N ILE A 1001 35.24 -10.47 0.17
CA ILE A 1001 33.90 -10.98 -0.18
C ILE A 1001 33.47 -12.06 0.82
N PRO A 1002 32.95 -11.68 2.01
CA PRO A 1002 32.52 -12.63 3.03
C PRO A 1002 31.21 -13.37 2.72
N GLY A 1003 30.40 -12.91 1.75
CA GLY A 1003 29.09 -13.51 1.46
C GLY A 1003 28.33 -12.80 0.34
N ASP A 1004 27.00 -12.85 0.41
CA ASP A 1004 26.10 -12.15 -0.50
C ASP A 1004 26.09 -10.63 -0.21
N GLY A 1005 26.19 -9.80 -1.25
CA GLY A 1005 26.34 -8.35 -1.09
C GLY A 1005 26.82 -7.62 -2.35
N THR A 1006 27.18 -6.35 -2.20
CA THR A 1006 27.84 -5.54 -3.24
C THR A 1006 29.21 -5.09 -2.73
N TYR A 1007 30.24 -5.29 -3.55
CA TYR A 1007 31.64 -5.05 -3.20
C TYR A 1007 32.30 -4.18 -4.27
N CYS A 1008 33.27 -3.36 -3.87
CA CYS A 1008 33.95 -2.43 -4.78
C CYS A 1008 35.46 -2.53 -4.64
N PHE A 1009 36.11 -2.37 -5.78
CA PHE A 1009 37.56 -2.49 -5.93
C PHE A 1009 38.13 -1.31 -6.69
N ALA A 1010 39.37 -0.98 -6.37
CA ALA A 1010 40.21 -0.07 -7.16
C ALA A 1010 41.46 -0.81 -7.61
N ILE A 1011 42.00 -0.45 -8.77
CA ILE A 1011 43.29 -0.94 -9.26
C ILE A 1011 44.19 0.26 -9.57
N ASP A 1012 45.36 0.29 -8.92
CA ASP A 1012 46.43 1.24 -9.20
C ASP A 1012 47.77 0.51 -9.48
N THR A 1013 48.83 1.26 -9.74
CA THR A 1013 50.17 0.70 -9.98
C THR A 1013 51.24 1.71 -9.59
N THR A 1014 52.46 1.24 -9.39
CA THR A 1014 53.66 2.09 -9.25
C THR A 1014 54.41 2.27 -10.59
N SER A 1015 54.01 1.55 -11.64
CA SER A 1015 54.65 1.57 -12.97
C SER A 1015 54.14 2.70 -13.86
N THR A 1016 55.03 3.35 -14.62
CA THR A 1016 54.72 4.33 -15.69
C THR A 1016 54.65 3.67 -17.07
N ASP A 1017 54.32 2.38 -17.10
CA ASP A 1017 54.16 1.52 -18.26
C ASP A 1017 52.76 0.93 -18.13
N SER A 1018 51.83 1.39 -18.95
CA SER A 1018 50.38 1.33 -18.67
C SER A 1018 49.80 -0.07 -18.87
N ALA A 1019 49.12 -0.61 -17.86
CA ALA A 1019 48.32 -1.83 -18.04
C ALA A 1019 46.91 -1.45 -18.53
N ILE A 1020 46.50 -2.00 -19.69
CA ILE A 1020 45.20 -1.72 -20.29
C ILE A 1020 44.33 -2.98 -20.25
N TYR A 1021 43.20 -2.92 -19.56
CA TYR A 1021 42.24 -4.02 -19.45
C TYR A 1021 40.98 -3.76 -20.29
N THR A 1022 40.33 -4.83 -20.73
CA THR A 1022 39.03 -4.79 -21.42
C THR A 1022 37.95 -4.40 -20.42
N SER A 1023 37.17 -3.36 -20.72
CA SER A 1023 36.01 -2.98 -19.90
C SER A 1023 34.81 -3.88 -20.20
N ARG A 1024 33.74 -3.80 -19.40
CA ARG A 1024 32.46 -4.46 -19.70
C ARG A 1024 31.77 -3.89 -20.96
N GLU A 1025 32.14 -2.72 -21.44
CA GLU A 1025 31.70 -2.10 -22.72
C GLU A 1025 32.61 -2.54 -23.88
N GLY A 1026 33.73 -3.19 -23.58
CA GLY A 1026 34.65 -3.78 -24.53
C GLY A 1026 34.10 -5.01 -25.25
N THR A 1027 34.71 -5.31 -26.40
CA THR A 1027 34.36 -6.45 -27.27
C THR A 1027 35.21 -7.71 -27.01
N GLY A 1028 36.17 -7.64 -26.07
CA GLY A 1028 36.97 -8.79 -25.62
C GLY A 1028 36.26 -9.62 -24.53
N GLN A 1029 37.04 -10.39 -23.76
CA GLN A 1029 36.55 -11.01 -22.54
C GLN A 1029 36.33 -9.93 -21.47
N LYS A 1030 35.06 -9.74 -21.10
CA LYS A 1030 34.63 -8.75 -20.11
C LYS A 1030 35.04 -9.16 -18.69
N PRO A 1031 35.16 -8.21 -17.75
CA PRO A 1031 35.40 -8.51 -16.33
C PRO A 1031 34.38 -9.52 -15.78
N ALA A 1032 34.86 -10.54 -15.06
CA ALA A 1032 34.02 -11.61 -14.53
C ALA A 1032 34.47 -12.06 -13.12
N LEU A 1033 33.53 -12.28 -12.22
CA LEU A 1033 33.79 -12.74 -10.85
C LEU A 1033 33.38 -14.21 -10.69
N THR A 1034 34.34 -15.12 -10.56
CA THR A 1034 34.06 -16.54 -10.31
C THR A 1034 34.15 -16.85 -8.81
N LEU A 1035 33.13 -17.54 -8.29
CA LEU A 1035 32.97 -17.83 -6.87
C LEU A 1035 33.08 -19.33 -6.57
N THR A 1036 33.67 -19.65 -5.42
CA THR A 1036 33.82 -21.00 -4.85
C THR A 1036 33.43 -20.92 -3.38
N VAL A 1037 32.59 -21.86 -2.95
CA VAL A 1037 32.04 -21.91 -1.58
C VAL A 1037 32.14 -23.32 -1.02
N ALA A 1038 32.36 -23.43 0.28
CA ALA A 1038 32.23 -24.68 1.05
C ALA A 1038 30.90 -24.70 1.83
N PRO A 1039 30.34 -25.89 2.14
CA PRO A 1039 29.17 -26.03 3.00
C PRO A 1039 29.32 -25.37 4.38
#